data_AF-A0A0A9Z6Y8-F1
#
_entry.id   AF-A0A0A9Z6Y8-F1
#
_cell.length_a   1.000
_cell.length_b   1.000
_cell.length_c   1.000
_cell.angle_alpha   90.00
_cell.angle_beta   90.00
_cell.angle_gamma   90.00
#
_symmetry.space_group_name_H-M   'P 1'
#
loop_
_entity.id
_entity.type
_entity.pdbx_description
1 polymer ?
#
loop_
_entity_poly.entity_id
_entity_poly.type
_entity_poly.pdbx_seq_one_letter_code
_entity_poly.pdbx_strand_id
1 'polypeptide(L)'
;HITYESVSHFLKDFLHEDREDVDVEVVFLHRKPPDLELEGLFKRHFTTVEFFQGSIMNPIDLQRVKVHEADACLVLANKYCQDPDAEDAANIMRVISIKNYSDDIRVIIQLMQYHNKAYLLNIPSWDWKQGDDVICLAELKLGFIAQSCLAPGFSTMMANLFAMRSFKTSPDTQAWQNDYLQGTGCEMYTETLSPSFTGMTFPQASELCFTKLKLLLLAIEIKGEDGSDSKISINPRGAKISANTQGFFIAQSADEVKRAWFYCKACHEDIKDETLIKKCKCKNYVGMLMMQTGMVKGQGDLNQSYIDVATFRKGVRAVQMVGRASEPGGREREDSITNRNMRNSTPIMGNSTATKQVNKVKPTINRCLNEAPNNPNSQFSNQRPTSRSTGGNNVNNNGVGLQVGIADDQAKDFDFEKTEMKYDSTGMFHWSPARNLEDCILDRNQAAMTVLNGHVVVCLFADPDSPLIGLRNLVMPLRASNFHYHELKHVVIVGAVDYIRREWKMLQNLPKISVLNGSPLSRADLRAVNVNLCDMCVILSAKVPSNDDPTLADKEAILASLNIKAMTFDDTIGVLSQDESGVVSANENLNSVSGPIVLQRRGSVYGANVPMITELVNDSNVQFLDQDDDDDPDTELYLTQPFACGTAFAVSVLDSLMSTTYFNQNALTLIRSLITGGATPELELILAEGAGLRGGYSTSDSLSNRDRCRVGQISLYDGPLAQFGEAGKYGDLFVAALKSYGMLCIGLYRFRDTSSSCDASSKRYVITNPPDDFQLLPTDQVFVLMQFDPGMEYKPNRGQKGKDDNS
;
A
#
# COMPACT_ATOMS: atom_id res chain seq x y z
N HIS A 1 -14.43 -0.67 -15.83
CA HIS A 1 -15.59 0.25 -15.79
C HIS A 1 -15.16 1.55 -16.45
N ILE A 2 -16.03 2.21 -17.24
CA ILE A 2 -15.68 3.41 -18.01
C ILE A 2 -16.86 4.38 -17.87
N THR A 3 -16.67 5.42 -17.06
CA THR A 3 -17.59 6.56 -16.84
C THR A 3 -16.83 7.88 -17.03
N TYR A 4 -17.55 9.00 -17.09
CA TYR A 4 -16.93 10.32 -17.18
C TYR A 4 -15.92 10.57 -16.04
N GLU A 5 -16.33 10.33 -14.78
CA GLU A 5 -15.49 10.48 -13.58
C GLU A 5 -14.20 9.63 -13.67
N SER A 6 -14.33 8.31 -13.89
CA SER A 6 -13.17 7.40 -13.92
C SER A 6 -12.19 7.73 -15.05
N VAL A 7 -12.70 8.16 -16.21
CA VAL A 7 -11.87 8.52 -17.36
C VAL A 7 -11.25 9.90 -17.17
N SER A 8 -11.98 10.86 -16.59
CA SER A 8 -11.47 12.22 -16.34
C SER A 8 -10.31 12.19 -15.34
N HIS A 9 -10.44 11.46 -14.22
CA HIS A 9 -9.34 11.30 -13.26
C HIS A 9 -8.14 10.59 -13.90
N PHE A 10 -8.37 9.48 -14.60
CA PHE A 10 -7.30 8.77 -15.29
C PHE A 10 -6.58 9.64 -16.33
N LEU A 11 -7.29 10.39 -17.19
CA LEU A 11 -6.67 11.23 -18.21
C LEU A 11 -5.98 12.46 -17.63
N LYS A 12 -6.49 13.07 -16.56
CA LYS A 12 -5.80 14.15 -15.82
C LYS A 12 -4.41 13.72 -15.38
N ASP A 13 -4.28 12.54 -14.77
CA ASP A 13 -2.99 12.00 -14.32
C ASP A 13 -2.12 11.45 -15.46
N PHE A 14 -2.72 10.78 -16.45
CA PHE A 14 -1.98 10.05 -17.48
C PHE A 14 -1.42 10.95 -18.59
N LEU A 15 -2.13 12.04 -18.93
CA LEU A 15 -1.72 13.02 -19.94
C LEU A 15 -1.31 14.37 -19.32
N HIS A 16 -0.77 14.34 -18.09
CA HIS A 16 -0.33 15.55 -17.38
C HIS A 16 0.90 16.20 -18.02
N GLU A 17 0.95 17.54 -18.05
CA GLU A 17 2.03 18.32 -18.69
C GLU A 17 3.41 18.10 -18.05
N ASP A 18 3.46 17.71 -16.77
CA ASP A 18 4.71 17.45 -16.04
C ASP A 18 5.32 16.06 -16.34
N ARG A 19 4.62 15.19 -17.10
CA ARG A 19 5.24 13.98 -17.66
C ARG A 19 6.20 14.39 -18.78
N GLU A 20 7.38 13.76 -18.84
CA GLU A 20 8.25 13.88 -20.01
C GLU A 20 7.46 13.49 -21.27
N ASP A 21 7.70 14.14 -22.42
CA ASP A 21 6.99 13.91 -23.68
C ASP A 21 7.01 12.42 -24.11
N VAL A 22 6.03 11.63 -23.66
CA VAL A 22 5.83 10.25 -24.09
C VAL A 22 4.67 10.23 -25.07
N ASP A 23 4.97 9.93 -26.34
CA ASP A 23 3.99 9.71 -27.41
C ASP A 23 3.16 8.44 -27.13
N VAL A 24 2.22 8.49 -26.18
CA VAL A 24 1.31 7.39 -25.82
C VAL A 24 -0.12 7.72 -26.26
N GLU A 25 -0.67 6.86 -27.10
CA GLU A 25 -2.09 6.88 -27.48
C GLU A 25 -2.89 5.99 -26.53
N VAL A 26 -4.03 6.49 -26.03
CA VAL A 26 -4.92 5.77 -25.11
C VAL A 26 -6.15 5.28 -25.87
N VAL A 27 -6.30 3.96 -25.99
CA VAL A 27 -7.42 3.32 -26.70
C VAL A 27 -8.42 2.72 -25.72
N PHE A 28 -9.60 3.34 -25.60
CA PHE A 28 -10.69 2.84 -24.76
C PHE A 28 -11.55 1.79 -25.49
N LEU A 29 -11.73 0.61 -24.90
CA LEU A 29 -12.62 -0.44 -25.40
C LEU A 29 -13.79 -0.67 -24.43
N HIS A 30 -15.02 -0.31 -24.83
CA HIS A 30 -16.21 -0.49 -23.98
C HIS A 30 -17.44 -1.01 -24.71
N ARG A 31 -18.32 -1.74 -23.99
CA ARG A 31 -19.52 -2.38 -24.58
C ARG A 31 -20.63 -1.36 -24.91
N LYS A 32 -20.86 -0.43 -23.99
CA LYS A 32 -21.82 0.67 -24.18
C LYS A 32 -21.14 1.77 -25.02
N PRO A 33 -21.90 2.52 -25.85
CA PRO A 33 -21.40 3.78 -26.40
C PRO A 33 -21.11 4.79 -25.27
N PRO A 34 -20.25 5.79 -25.50
CA PRO A 34 -20.00 6.85 -24.54
C PRO A 34 -21.21 7.77 -24.39
N ASP A 35 -21.40 8.32 -23.20
CA ASP A 35 -22.39 9.39 -22.96
C ASP A 35 -21.88 10.73 -23.49
N LEU A 36 -22.75 11.73 -23.66
CA LEU A 36 -22.42 13.02 -24.30
C LEU A 36 -21.26 13.77 -23.62
N GLU A 37 -21.13 13.66 -22.30
CA GLU A 37 -20.03 14.26 -21.53
C GLU A 37 -18.70 13.57 -21.82
N LEU A 38 -18.71 12.24 -21.94
CA LEU A 38 -17.55 11.43 -22.27
C LEU A 38 -17.14 11.60 -23.74
N GLU A 39 -18.10 11.74 -24.67
CA GLU A 39 -17.81 12.19 -26.04
C GLU A 39 -17.16 13.59 -26.05
N GLY A 40 -17.62 14.50 -25.20
CA GLY A 40 -17.03 15.83 -25.02
C GLY A 40 -15.58 15.76 -24.56
N LEU A 41 -15.28 14.87 -23.62
CA LEU A 41 -13.93 14.62 -23.12
C LEU A 41 -13.01 14.03 -24.20
N PHE A 42 -13.46 13.00 -24.94
CA PHE A 42 -12.67 12.43 -26.04
C PHE A 42 -12.42 13.44 -27.17
N LYS A 43 -13.38 14.33 -27.48
CA LYS A 43 -13.19 15.41 -28.47
C LYS A 43 -12.17 16.47 -28.02
N ARG A 44 -11.93 16.65 -26.72
CA ARG A 44 -10.85 17.53 -26.20
C ARG A 44 -9.46 16.91 -26.40
N HIS A 45 -9.34 15.59 -26.24
CA HIS A 45 -8.07 14.85 -26.39
C HIS A 45 -7.98 14.08 -27.72
N PHE A 46 -8.51 14.66 -28.81
CA PHE A 46 -8.70 13.98 -30.10
C PHE A 46 -7.42 13.40 -30.73
N THR A 47 -6.24 13.94 -30.40
CA THR A 47 -4.95 13.47 -30.93
C THR A 47 -4.32 12.34 -30.12
N THR A 48 -4.79 12.07 -28.91
CA THR A 48 -4.18 11.10 -27.98
C THR A 48 -5.16 10.05 -27.47
N VAL A 49 -6.47 10.20 -27.71
CA VAL A 49 -7.50 9.30 -27.17
C VAL A 49 -8.46 8.83 -28.26
N GLU A 50 -8.54 7.51 -28.44
CA GLU A 50 -9.54 6.86 -29.30
C GLU A 50 -10.52 5.99 -28.50
N PHE A 51 -11.72 5.79 -29.03
CA PHE A 51 -12.75 4.95 -28.41
C PHE A 51 -13.32 3.93 -29.40
N PHE A 52 -13.37 2.66 -29.00
CA PHE A 52 -13.97 1.56 -29.74
C PHE A 52 -15.10 0.90 -28.95
N GLN A 53 -16.28 0.78 -29.59
CA GLN A 53 -17.38 0.02 -29.02
C GLN A 53 -17.18 -1.48 -29.26
N GLY A 54 -16.98 -2.28 -28.21
CA GLY A 54 -16.73 -3.72 -28.27
C GLY A 54 -16.58 -4.38 -26.89
N SER A 55 -16.17 -5.66 -26.86
CA SER A 55 -15.98 -6.42 -25.63
C SER A 55 -14.63 -7.12 -25.59
N ILE A 56 -13.86 -6.94 -24.51
CA ILE A 56 -12.60 -7.66 -24.26
C ILE A 56 -12.75 -9.19 -24.39
N MET A 57 -13.91 -9.74 -24.00
CA MET A 57 -14.23 -11.17 -24.14
C MET A 57 -14.34 -11.69 -25.60
N ASN A 58 -14.20 -10.84 -26.62
CA ASN A 58 -14.35 -11.18 -28.03
C ASN A 58 -13.00 -10.98 -28.75
N PRO A 59 -12.34 -12.04 -29.28
CA PRO A 59 -11.03 -11.91 -29.91
C PRO A 59 -11.03 -11.03 -31.16
N ILE A 60 -12.18 -10.85 -31.83
CA ILE A 60 -12.31 -9.93 -32.98
C ILE A 60 -12.17 -8.47 -32.52
N ASP A 61 -12.71 -8.14 -31.35
CA ASP A 61 -12.57 -6.80 -30.78
C ASP A 61 -11.14 -6.52 -30.32
N LEU A 62 -10.47 -7.52 -29.72
CA LEU A 62 -9.04 -7.46 -29.34
C LEU A 62 -8.14 -7.27 -30.57
N GLN A 63 -8.45 -7.93 -31.70
CA GLN A 63 -7.73 -7.73 -32.95
C GLN A 63 -7.94 -6.32 -33.51
N ARG A 64 -9.16 -5.78 -33.44
CA ARG A 64 -9.49 -4.44 -33.94
C ARG A 64 -8.76 -3.33 -33.17
N VAL A 65 -8.65 -3.44 -31.84
CA VAL A 65 -7.86 -2.51 -31.02
C VAL A 65 -6.38 -2.89 -30.91
N LYS A 66 -5.92 -3.85 -31.73
CA LYS A 66 -4.52 -4.27 -31.85
C LYS A 66 -3.81 -4.60 -30.53
N VAL A 67 -4.46 -5.36 -29.64
CA VAL A 67 -3.89 -5.71 -28.32
C VAL A 67 -2.48 -6.33 -28.41
N HIS A 68 -2.16 -7.05 -29.48
CA HIS A 68 -0.83 -7.65 -29.72
C HIS A 68 0.27 -6.64 -30.11
N GLU A 69 -0.07 -5.39 -30.44
CA GLU A 69 0.88 -4.28 -30.68
C GLU A 69 0.89 -3.27 -29.51
N ALA A 70 0.01 -3.45 -28.51
CA ALA A 70 -0.12 -2.54 -27.38
C ALA A 70 0.94 -2.80 -26.29
N ASP A 71 1.40 -1.74 -25.64
CA ASP A 71 2.43 -1.81 -24.58
C ASP A 71 1.89 -2.42 -23.27
N ALA A 72 0.68 -2.01 -22.85
CA ALA A 72 -0.01 -2.58 -21.71
C ALA A 72 -1.54 -2.52 -21.85
N CYS A 73 -2.25 -3.34 -21.07
CA CYS A 73 -3.70 -3.29 -20.93
C CYS A 73 -4.12 -2.94 -19.49
N LEU A 74 -4.90 -1.86 -19.34
CA LEU A 74 -5.37 -1.32 -18.07
C LEU A 74 -6.83 -1.76 -17.81
N VAL A 75 -7.07 -2.59 -16.77
CA VAL A 75 -8.39 -3.09 -16.41
C VAL A 75 -8.93 -2.34 -15.18
N LEU A 76 -9.73 -1.30 -15.44
CA LEU A 76 -10.40 -0.49 -14.42
C LEU A 76 -11.60 -1.23 -13.79
N ALA A 77 -11.76 -1.14 -12.46
CA ALA A 77 -12.87 -1.70 -11.71
C ALA A 77 -14.01 -0.67 -11.47
N ASN A 78 -15.23 -1.13 -11.15
CA ASN A 78 -16.26 -0.25 -10.63
C ASN A 78 -16.15 -0.17 -9.10
N LYS A 79 -15.69 0.97 -8.56
CA LYS A 79 -15.55 1.19 -7.11
C LYS A 79 -16.89 1.16 -6.37
N TYR A 80 -17.96 1.59 -7.04
CA TYR A 80 -19.30 1.76 -6.46
C TYR A 80 -20.25 0.61 -6.85
N CYS A 81 -19.71 -0.61 -6.99
CA CYS A 81 -20.51 -1.80 -7.30
C CYS A 81 -21.25 -2.33 -6.06
N GLN A 82 -22.40 -2.96 -6.28
CA GLN A 82 -23.21 -3.57 -5.20
C GLN A 82 -22.60 -4.88 -4.67
N ASP A 83 -21.92 -5.61 -5.55
CA ASP A 83 -21.21 -6.86 -5.24
C ASP A 83 -19.76 -6.74 -5.74
N PRO A 84 -18.80 -6.44 -4.84
CA PRO A 84 -17.38 -6.34 -5.17
C PRO A 84 -16.78 -7.65 -5.70
N ASP A 85 -17.24 -8.81 -5.21
CA ASP A 85 -16.72 -10.11 -5.63
C ASP A 85 -17.17 -10.43 -7.07
N ALA A 86 -18.38 -10.02 -7.46
CA ALA A 86 -18.87 -10.18 -8.83
C ALA A 86 -18.14 -9.28 -9.85
N GLU A 87 -17.82 -8.02 -9.52
CA GLU A 87 -17.03 -7.16 -10.42
C GLU A 87 -15.57 -7.64 -10.52
N ASP A 88 -14.96 -8.09 -9.42
CA ASP A 88 -13.63 -8.70 -9.43
C ASP A 88 -13.58 -9.96 -10.29
N ALA A 89 -14.55 -10.88 -10.13
CA ALA A 89 -14.67 -12.05 -10.99
C ALA A 89 -14.82 -11.67 -12.48
N ALA A 90 -15.59 -10.62 -12.78
CA ALA A 90 -15.71 -10.09 -14.13
C ALA A 90 -14.41 -9.48 -14.65
N ASN A 91 -13.59 -8.85 -13.80
CA ASN A 91 -12.27 -8.31 -14.16
C ASN A 91 -11.25 -9.43 -14.40
N ILE A 92 -11.20 -10.45 -13.54
CA ILE A 92 -10.34 -11.63 -13.71
C ILE A 92 -10.66 -12.34 -15.03
N MET A 93 -11.94 -12.49 -15.39
CA MET A 93 -12.34 -13.04 -16.69
C MET A 93 -11.90 -12.16 -17.89
N ARG A 94 -11.83 -10.83 -17.74
CA ARG A 94 -11.27 -9.92 -18.76
C ARG A 94 -9.77 -10.19 -18.94
N VAL A 95 -9.01 -10.35 -17.85
CA VAL A 95 -7.57 -10.67 -17.87
C VAL A 95 -7.31 -12.02 -18.54
N ILE A 96 -8.06 -13.06 -18.19
CA ILE A 96 -7.96 -14.39 -18.83
C ILE A 96 -8.18 -14.27 -20.35
N SER A 97 -9.15 -13.46 -20.79
CA SER A 97 -9.42 -13.25 -22.22
C SER A 97 -8.32 -12.47 -22.94
N ILE A 98 -7.61 -11.57 -22.26
CA ILE A 98 -6.47 -10.81 -22.81
C ILE A 98 -5.27 -11.75 -22.94
N LYS A 99 -4.86 -12.41 -21.85
CA LYS A 99 -3.70 -13.31 -21.84
C LYS A 99 -3.86 -14.47 -22.82
N ASN A 100 -5.04 -15.08 -22.90
CA ASN A 100 -5.33 -16.13 -23.89
C ASN A 100 -5.34 -15.65 -25.37
N TYR A 101 -5.29 -14.34 -25.63
CA TYR A 101 -5.09 -13.77 -26.97
C TYR A 101 -3.63 -13.35 -27.21
N SER A 102 -2.95 -12.84 -26.18
CA SER A 102 -1.55 -12.47 -26.18
C SER A 102 -0.96 -12.68 -24.79
N ASP A 103 -0.09 -13.68 -24.63
CA ASP A 103 0.48 -14.04 -23.32
C ASP A 103 1.48 -12.98 -22.82
N ASP A 104 2.28 -12.43 -23.74
CA ASP A 104 3.41 -11.51 -23.46
C ASP A 104 2.98 -10.06 -23.13
N ILE A 105 1.70 -9.70 -23.24
CA ILE A 105 1.23 -8.32 -22.95
C ILE A 105 1.22 -8.06 -21.44
N ARG A 106 1.72 -6.89 -21.03
CA ARG A 106 1.63 -6.41 -19.65
C ARG A 106 0.18 -6.07 -19.28
N VAL A 107 -0.35 -6.64 -18.20
CA VAL A 107 -1.72 -6.37 -17.74
C VAL A 107 -1.72 -5.79 -16.32
N ILE A 108 -2.31 -4.61 -16.16
CA ILE A 108 -2.48 -3.95 -14.87
C ILE A 108 -3.97 -3.93 -14.53
N ILE A 109 -4.36 -4.54 -13.41
CA ILE A 109 -5.77 -4.74 -13.01
C ILE A 109 -6.06 -4.13 -11.63
N GLN A 110 -7.18 -3.41 -11.55
CA GLN A 110 -7.79 -3.06 -10.27
C GLN A 110 -8.65 -4.21 -9.75
N LEU A 111 -8.47 -4.56 -8.48
CA LEU A 111 -9.37 -5.43 -7.72
C LEU A 111 -9.93 -4.69 -6.51
N MET A 112 -11.18 -4.95 -6.17
CA MET A 112 -11.82 -4.46 -4.97
C MET A 112 -11.31 -5.22 -3.74
N GLN A 113 -11.29 -6.55 -3.79
CA GLN A 113 -11.05 -7.42 -2.65
C GLN A 113 -9.70 -8.14 -2.71
N TYR A 114 -9.08 -8.35 -1.54
CA TYR A 114 -7.76 -8.98 -1.46
C TYR A 114 -7.79 -10.49 -1.74
N HIS A 115 -8.82 -11.23 -1.31
CA HIS A 115 -8.89 -12.67 -1.56
C HIS A 115 -9.03 -13.03 -3.05
N ASN A 116 -9.62 -12.15 -3.86
CA ASN A 116 -9.75 -12.37 -5.31
C ASN A 116 -8.42 -12.30 -6.07
N LYS A 117 -7.41 -11.63 -5.50
CA LYS A 117 -6.04 -11.55 -6.02
C LYS A 117 -5.40 -12.92 -6.23
N ALA A 118 -5.70 -13.87 -5.35
CA ALA A 118 -5.20 -15.25 -5.44
C ALA A 118 -5.59 -15.95 -6.75
N TYR A 119 -6.71 -15.58 -7.38
CA TYR A 119 -7.14 -16.20 -8.63
C TYR A 119 -6.26 -15.80 -9.83
N LEU A 120 -5.65 -14.60 -9.81
CA LEU A 120 -4.73 -14.16 -10.87
C LEU A 120 -3.43 -14.95 -10.85
N LEU A 121 -2.91 -15.27 -9.66
CA LEU A 121 -1.70 -16.10 -9.48
C LEU A 121 -1.85 -17.54 -9.98
N ASN A 122 -3.08 -17.99 -10.26
CA ASN A 122 -3.37 -19.30 -10.86
C ASN A 122 -3.40 -19.28 -12.40
N ILE A 123 -3.26 -18.11 -13.04
CA ILE A 123 -3.22 -17.97 -14.50
C ILE A 123 -1.79 -18.29 -14.98
N PRO A 124 -1.56 -19.28 -15.86
CA PRO A 124 -0.20 -19.68 -16.25
C PRO A 124 0.62 -18.58 -16.94
N SER A 125 -0.05 -17.68 -17.67
CA SER A 125 0.55 -16.56 -18.40
C SER A 125 0.63 -15.26 -17.59
N TRP A 126 0.37 -15.32 -16.28
CA TRP A 126 0.49 -14.16 -15.39
C TRP A 126 1.89 -14.12 -14.77
N ASP A 127 2.69 -13.11 -15.10
CA ASP A 127 4.06 -12.96 -14.62
C ASP A 127 4.33 -11.55 -14.07
N TRP A 128 4.45 -11.47 -12.75
CA TRP A 128 4.79 -10.23 -12.04
C TRP A 128 6.19 -9.71 -12.42
N LYS A 129 7.10 -10.57 -12.91
CA LYS A 129 8.42 -10.13 -13.40
C LYS A 129 8.32 -9.40 -14.75
N GLN A 130 7.29 -9.69 -15.55
CA GLN A 130 6.97 -8.97 -16.79
C GLN A 130 6.16 -7.68 -16.56
N GLY A 131 5.77 -7.40 -15.31
CA GLY A 131 5.00 -6.22 -14.94
C GLY A 131 3.49 -6.41 -14.91
N ASP A 132 3.01 -7.65 -14.86
CA ASP A 132 1.61 -7.91 -14.54
C ASP A 132 1.33 -7.53 -13.08
N ASP A 133 0.66 -6.39 -12.89
CA ASP A 133 0.48 -5.72 -11.60
C ASP A 133 -0.99 -5.74 -11.14
N VAL A 134 -1.20 -5.97 -9.84
CA VAL A 134 -2.54 -5.95 -9.21
C VAL A 134 -2.64 -4.82 -8.20
N ILE A 135 -3.52 -3.87 -8.49
CA ILE A 135 -3.87 -2.75 -7.60
C ILE A 135 -5.12 -3.16 -6.82
N CYS A 136 -4.92 -3.75 -5.64
CA CYS A 136 -6.02 -4.13 -4.75
C CYS A 136 -6.44 -2.92 -3.88
N LEU A 137 -7.63 -2.37 -4.13
CA LEU A 137 -8.11 -1.16 -3.46
C LEU A 137 -8.30 -1.38 -1.95
N ALA A 138 -8.84 -2.52 -1.51
CA ALA A 138 -8.94 -2.84 -0.07
C ALA A 138 -7.57 -3.06 0.60
N GLU A 139 -6.56 -3.57 -0.11
CA GLU A 139 -5.19 -3.70 0.41
C GLU A 139 -4.57 -2.32 0.65
N LEU A 140 -4.64 -1.46 -0.38
CA LEU A 140 -4.01 -0.15 -0.36
C LEU A 140 -4.72 0.83 0.59
N LYS A 141 -6.06 0.96 0.49
CA LYS A 141 -6.89 1.82 1.36
C LYS A 141 -6.59 1.55 2.83
N LEU A 142 -6.76 0.29 3.25
CA LEU A 142 -6.59 -0.09 4.65
C LEU A 142 -5.11 -0.04 5.08
N GLY A 143 -4.17 -0.26 4.17
CA GLY A 143 -2.74 -0.06 4.41
C GLY A 143 -2.38 1.40 4.70
N PHE A 144 -2.88 2.37 3.92
CA PHE A 144 -2.65 3.81 4.18
C PHE A 144 -3.27 4.26 5.50
N ILE A 145 -4.49 3.80 5.81
CA ILE A 145 -5.16 4.07 7.08
C ILE A 145 -4.38 3.43 8.24
N ALA A 146 -3.86 2.20 8.09
CA ALA A 146 -3.05 1.51 9.10
C ALA A 146 -1.74 2.27 9.39
N GLN A 147 -1.01 2.73 8.37
CA GLN A 147 0.19 3.55 8.57
C GLN A 147 -0.14 4.90 9.22
N SER A 148 -1.29 5.49 8.92
CA SER A 148 -1.74 6.73 9.58
C SER A 148 -2.08 6.52 11.07
N CYS A 149 -2.45 5.30 11.48
CA CYS A 149 -2.57 4.95 12.90
C CYS A 149 -1.21 4.88 13.62
N LEU A 150 -0.10 4.77 12.89
CA LEU A 150 1.26 4.83 13.42
C LEU A 150 1.81 6.27 13.38
N ALA A 151 1.55 6.98 12.27
CA ALA A 151 1.97 8.36 12.02
C ALA A 151 0.83 9.17 11.34
N PRO A 152 0.00 9.90 12.10
CA PRO A 152 -1.09 10.74 11.57
C PRO A 152 -0.67 11.63 10.40
N GLY A 153 -1.46 11.69 9.33
CA GLY A 153 -1.12 12.44 8.11
C GLY A 153 -0.28 11.68 7.08
N PHE A 154 0.25 10.49 7.41
CA PHE A 154 1.05 9.71 6.47
C PHE A 154 0.27 9.30 5.19
N SER A 155 -1.02 9.01 5.30
CA SER A 155 -1.91 8.73 4.16
C SER A 155 -1.90 9.88 3.13
N THR A 156 -2.05 11.13 3.59
CA THR A 156 -2.03 12.33 2.77
C THR A 156 -0.66 12.56 2.14
N MET A 157 0.41 12.42 2.93
CA MET A 157 1.79 12.55 2.43
C MET A 157 2.04 11.60 1.25
N MET A 158 1.65 10.33 1.39
CA MET A 158 1.78 9.35 0.33
C MET A 158 0.82 9.62 -0.83
N ALA A 159 -0.45 9.97 -0.58
CA ALA A 159 -1.43 10.26 -1.62
C ALA A 159 -1.04 11.45 -2.52
N ASN A 160 -0.27 12.38 -1.99
CA ASN A 160 0.30 13.49 -2.76
C ASN A 160 1.48 13.02 -3.64
N LEU A 161 2.30 12.08 -3.17
CA LEU A 161 3.50 11.59 -3.86
C LEU A 161 3.26 10.74 -5.13
N PHE A 162 2.02 10.32 -5.40
CA PHE A 162 1.67 9.47 -6.56
C PHE A 162 0.52 9.99 -7.42
N ALA A 163 -0.02 11.18 -7.10
CA ALA A 163 -0.95 11.93 -7.95
C ALA A 163 -0.18 13.06 -8.63
N MET A 164 -0.37 13.27 -9.92
CA MET A 164 0.37 14.33 -10.63
C MET A 164 -0.30 15.68 -10.43
N ARG A 165 0.46 16.67 -9.97
CA ARG A 165 -0.08 17.97 -9.57
C ARG A 165 0.87 19.11 -9.88
N SER A 166 0.47 19.96 -10.82
CA SER A 166 1.12 21.25 -11.05
C SER A 166 0.78 22.23 -9.92
N PHE A 167 1.79 22.65 -9.15
CA PHE A 167 1.60 23.64 -8.08
C PHE A 167 1.80 25.07 -8.60
N LYS A 168 0.99 26.00 -8.08
CA LYS A 168 1.15 27.45 -8.30
C LYS A 168 0.97 28.16 -6.95
N THR A 169 2.08 28.41 -6.26
CA THR A 169 2.07 29.26 -5.05
C THR A 169 1.67 30.69 -5.41
N SER A 170 0.84 31.32 -4.60
CA SER A 170 0.46 32.73 -4.77
C SER A 170 0.67 33.52 -3.49
N PRO A 171 1.02 34.82 -3.57
CA PRO A 171 1.19 35.67 -2.38
C PRO A 171 -0.13 35.96 -1.66
N ASP A 172 -1.28 35.75 -2.32
CA ASP A 172 -2.62 35.93 -1.77
C ASP A 172 -3.14 34.67 -1.05
N THR A 173 -2.48 33.52 -1.25
CA THR A 173 -2.78 32.22 -0.61
C THR A 173 -2.27 32.18 0.83
N GLN A 174 -2.97 31.49 1.74
CA GLN A 174 -2.57 31.41 3.14
C GLN A 174 -1.20 30.72 3.30
N ALA A 175 -0.43 31.10 4.34
CA ALA A 175 0.93 30.60 4.52
C ALA A 175 0.99 29.06 4.63
N TRP A 176 0.08 28.45 5.38
CA TRP A 176 0.01 26.98 5.52
C TRP A 176 -0.37 26.28 4.20
N GLN A 177 -1.22 26.90 3.38
CA GLN A 177 -1.58 26.38 2.06
C GLN A 177 -0.38 26.44 1.09
N ASN A 178 0.42 27.51 1.13
CA ASN A 178 1.65 27.60 0.33
C ASN A 178 2.70 26.55 0.75
N ASP A 179 2.94 26.37 2.05
CA ASP A 179 3.81 25.32 2.60
C ASP A 179 3.32 23.91 2.18
N TYR A 180 2.01 23.66 2.27
CA TYR A 180 1.38 22.41 1.84
C TYR A 180 1.52 22.17 0.33
N LEU A 181 1.19 23.18 -0.50
CA LEU A 181 1.23 23.11 -1.96
C LEU A 181 2.64 22.81 -2.48
N GLN A 182 3.68 23.37 -1.87
CA GLN A 182 5.07 23.04 -2.21
C GLN A 182 5.37 21.55 -2.01
N GLY A 183 4.79 20.93 -0.98
CA GLY A 183 4.86 19.48 -0.76
C GLY A 183 3.94 18.66 -1.67
N THR A 184 2.88 19.23 -2.25
CA THR A 184 2.00 18.52 -3.21
C THR A 184 2.62 18.34 -4.58
N GLY A 185 3.54 19.21 -4.99
CA GLY A 185 4.30 19.09 -6.24
C GLY A 185 5.51 18.16 -6.15
N CYS A 186 5.64 17.37 -5.09
CA CYS A 186 6.67 16.35 -4.96
C CYS A 186 6.13 14.99 -5.40
N GLU A 187 6.90 14.26 -6.22
CA GLU A 187 6.52 12.97 -6.77
C GLU A 187 7.59 11.89 -6.53
N MET A 188 7.20 10.62 -6.66
CA MET A 188 8.11 9.47 -6.56
C MET A 188 8.72 9.09 -7.92
N TYR A 189 10.05 9.17 -8.01
CA TYR A 189 10.82 8.83 -9.21
C TYR A 189 11.82 7.70 -8.97
N THR A 190 12.23 7.03 -10.04
CA THR A 190 13.29 6.01 -10.05
C THR A 190 14.34 6.34 -11.09
N GLU A 191 15.61 6.39 -10.67
CA GLU A 191 16.72 6.69 -11.57
C GLU A 191 17.97 5.90 -11.15
N THR A 192 18.88 5.64 -12.09
CA THR A 192 20.12 4.92 -11.80
C THR A 192 21.11 5.85 -11.10
N LEU A 193 21.74 5.38 -10.02
CA LEU A 193 22.80 6.13 -9.35
C LEU A 193 24.07 6.18 -10.21
N SER A 194 24.70 7.36 -10.28
CA SER A 194 25.99 7.51 -10.98
C SER A 194 27.08 6.59 -10.41
N PRO A 195 28.11 6.20 -11.20
CA PRO A 195 29.25 5.44 -10.70
C PRO A 195 29.98 6.10 -9.52
N SER A 196 29.82 7.41 -9.31
CA SER A 196 30.40 8.16 -8.18
C SER A 196 29.90 7.68 -6.82
N PHE A 197 28.71 7.08 -6.75
CA PHE A 197 28.13 6.54 -5.52
C PHE A 197 28.63 5.11 -5.19
N THR A 198 29.32 4.44 -6.11
CA THR A 198 29.75 3.04 -5.94
C THR A 198 30.63 2.88 -4.71
N GLY A 199 30.23 1.97 -3.80
CA GLY A 199 30.96 1.68 -2.56
C GLY A 199 30.69 2.64 -1.40
N MET A 200 29.94 3.74 -1.60
CA MET A 200 29.40 4.55 -0.51
C MET A 200 28.32 3.77 0.25
N THR A 201 28.15 4.05 1.54
CA THR A 201 26.99 3.54 2.30
C THR A 201 25.74 4.35 1.95
N PHE A 202 24.56 3.74 2.08
CA PHE A 202 23.29 4.44 1.82
C PHE A 202 23.17 5.79 2.59
N PRO A 203 23.46 5.90 3.90
CA PRO A 203 23.42 7.19 4.60
C PRO A 203 24.34 8.27 4.01
N GLN A 204 25.54 7.90 3.55
CA GLN A 204 26.47 8.84 2.91
C GLN A 204 25.95 9.33 1.55
N ALA A 205 25.31 8.44 0.79
CA ALA A 205 24.69 8.80 -0.49
C ALA A 205 23.45 9.66 -0.29
N SER A 206 22.57 9.34 0.66
CA SER A 206 21.37 10.15 0.97
C SER A 206 21.75 11.54 1.51
N GLU A 207 22.80 11.67 2.32
CA GLU A 207 23.35 12.98 2.70
C GLU A 207 23.79 13.80 1.46
N LEU A 208 24.55 13.18 0.54
CA LEU A 208 25.03 13.87 -0.66
C LEU A 208 23.86 14.24 -1.60
N CYS A 209 22.92 13.32 -1.83
CA CYS A 209 21.72 13.59 -2.63
C CYS A 209 20.92 14.76 -2.04
N PHE A 210 20.69 14.78 -0.73
CA PHE A 210 19.91 15.84 -0.10
C PHE A 210 20.64 17.19 -0.11
N THR A 211 21.90 17.22 0.35
CA THR A 211 22.65 18.48 0.54
C THR A 211 23.20 19.10 -0.76
N LYS A 212 23.57 18.27 -1.76
CA LYS A 212 24.21 18.73 -3.01
C LYS A 212 23.30 18.64 -4.24
N LEU A 213 22.38 17.68 -4.28
CA LEU A 213 21.48 17.49 -5.44
C LEU A 213 20.05 17.98 -5.16
N LYS A 214 19.71 18.33 -3.91
CA LYS A 214 18.35 18.64 -3.45
C LYS A 214 17.35 17.49 -3.74
N LEU A 215 17.83 16.24 -3.65
CA LEU A 215 17.04 15.02 -3.91
C LEU A 215 16.93 14.16 -2.65
N LEU A 216 15.72 13.75 -2.29
CA LEU A 216 15.49 12.87 -1.14
C LEU A 216 15.50 11.41 -1.58
N LEU A 217 16.62 10.71 -1.33
CA LEU A 217 16.79 9.28 -1.61
C LEU A 217 16.14 8.42 -0.50
N LEU A 218 15.04 7.74 -0.81
CA LEU A 218 14.26 6.91 0.11
C LEU A 218 14.76 5.45 0.22
N ALA A 219 15.03 4.85 -0.94
CA ALA A 219 15.27 3.41 -1.08
C ALA A 219 16.25 3.12 -2.21
N ILE A 220 16.85 1.94 -2.19
CA ILE A 220 17.69 1.42 -3.26
C ILE A 220 17.30 0.00 -3.64
N GLU A 221 17.52 -0.33 -4.91
CA GLU A 221 17.43 -1.68 -5.43
C GLU A 221 18.69 -2.49 -5.04
N ILE A 222 18.52 -3.59 -4.29
CA ILE A 222 19.58 -4.53 -3.94
C ILE A 222 19.38 -5.83 -4.72
N LYS A 223 20.30 -6.12 -5.65
CA LYS A 223 20.33 -7.35 -6.44
C LYS A 223 20.90 -8.49 -5.59
N GLY A 224 20.22 -9.63 -5.54
CA GLY A 224 20.68 -10.82 -4.82
C GLY A 224 21.94 -11.44 -5.44
N GLU A 225 22.61 -12.33 -4.70
CA GLU A 225 23.90 -12.92 -5.11
C GLU A 225 23.80 -13.72 -6.43
N ASP A 226 22.65 -14.34 -6.70
CA ASP A 226 22.36 -15.06 -7.96
C ASP A 226 21.88 -14.15 -9.11
N GLY A 227 21.75 -12.84 -8.89
CA GLY A 227 21.34 -11.84 -9.89
C GLY A 227 19.91 -11.97 -10.43
N SER A 228 19.13 -12.95 -9.98
CA SER A 228 17.81 -13.33 -10.50
C SER A 228 16.62 -12.76 -9.72
N ASP A 229 16.87 -12.25 -8.52
CA ASP A 229 15.87 -11.63 -7.65
C ASP A 229 16.41 -10.31 -7.10
N SER A 230 15.57 -9.27 -7.20
CA SER A 230 15.94 -7.89 -6.90
C SER A 230 15.02 -7.35 -5.81
N LYS A 231 15.59 -6.93 -4.68
CA LYS A 231 14.84 -6.52 -3.49
C LYS A 231 14.97 -5.02 -3.29
N ILE A 232 13.83 -4.32 -3.31
CA ILE A 232 13.76 -2.91 -2.91
C ILE A 232 14.02 -2.84 -1.40
N SER A 233 15.02 -2.05 -1.00
CA SER A 233 15.40 -1.86 0.40
C SER A 233 15.23 -0.40 0.80
N ILE A 234 14.36 -0.15 1.78
CA ILE A 234 13.98 1.18 2.24
C ILE A 234 14.87 1.58 3.43
N ASN A 235 15.59 2.71 3.31
CA ASN A 235 16.58 3.21 4.27
C ASN A 235 17.52 2.13 4.89
N PRO A 236 18.29 1.38 4.08
CA PRO A 236 19.16 0.31 4.58
C PRO A 236 20.36 0.84 5.40
N ARG A 237 20.59 0.23 6.56
CA ARG A 237 21.62 0.65 7.54
C ARG A 237 23.07 0.51 7.06
N GLY A 238 23.39 -0.62 6.43
CA GLY A 238 24.77 -1.01 6.08
C GLY A 238 25.00 -1.34 4.61
N ALA A 239 23.96 -1.24 3.77
CA ALA A 239 24.09 -1.52 2.35
C ALA A 239 25.05 -0.53 1.68
N LYS A 240 26.00 -1.07 0.91
CA LYS A 240 26.83 -0.28 0.01
C LYS A 240 26.16 -0.23 -1.35
N ILE A 241 26.24 0.92 -2.00
CA ILE A 241 25.70 1.09 -3.35
C ILE A 241 26.61 0.37 -4.34
N SER A 242 26.00 -0.54 -5.11
CA SER A 242 26.65 -1.25 -6.21
C SER A 242 26.62 -0.41 -7.49
N ALA A 243 27.44 -0.77 -8.48
CA ALA A 243 27.34 -0.17 -9.81
C ALA A 243 25.98 -0.51 -10.44
N ASN A 244 25.35 0.48 -11.08
CA ASN A 244 24.02 0.36 -11.70
C ASN A 244 22.91 -0.09 -10.72
N THR A 245 22.96 0.38 -9.48
CA THR A 245 21.83 0.34 -8.53
C THR A 245 20.81 1.42 -8.90
N GLN A 246 19.53 1.04 -8.99
CA GLN A 246 18.43 2.00 -9.08
C GLN A 246 18.13 2.61 -7.70
N GLY A 247 18.01 3.93 -7.64
CA GLY A 247 17.58 4.67 -6.46
C GLY A 247 16.14 5.16 -6.62
N PHE A 248 15.41 5.24 -5.51
CA PHE A 248 14.05 5.75 -5.42
C PHE A 248 14.07 7.11 -4.73
N PHE A 249 13.59 8.14 -5.40
CA PHE A 249 13.71 9.53 -4.99
C PHE A 249 12.35 10.19 -4.82
N ILE A 250 12.26 11.17 -3.91
CA ILE A 250 11.26 12.23 -3.95
C ILE A 250 11.94 13.48 -4.51
N ALA A 251 11.30 14.11 -5.51
CA ALA A 251 11.73 15.36 -6.15
C ALA A 251 10.53 16.10 -6.77
N GLN A 252 10.73 17.32 -7.29
CA GLN A 252 9.65 18.07 -7.95
C GLN A 252 9.49 17.76 -9.44
N SER A 253 10.48 17.14 -10.09
CA SER A 253 10.37 16.71 -11.48
C SER A 253 11.34 15.58 -11.83
N ALA A 254 11.10 14.88 -12.94
CA ALA A 254 12.01 13.85 -13.44
C ALA A 254 13.39 14.41 -13.88
N ASP A 255 13.47 15.63 -14.43
CA ASP A 255 14.75 16.24 -14.84
C ASP A 255 15.66 16.54 -13.64
N GLU A 256 15.08 16.95 -12.51
CA GLU A 256 15.80 17.10 -11.25
C GLU A 256 16.49 15.80 -10.81
N VAL A 257 15.83 14.66 -10.99
CA VAL A 257 16.33 13.36 -10.55
C VAL A 257 17.49 12.87 -11.44
N LYS A 258 17.51 13.25 -12.72
CA LYS A 258 18.63 12.97 -13.64
C LYS A 258 19.97 13.55 -13.15
N ARG A 259 19.95 14.55 -12.25
CA ARG A 259 21.16 15.04 -11.54
C ARG A 259 21.90 13.91 -10.80
N ALA A 260 21.19 12.92 -10.24
CA ALA A 260 21.77 11.77 -9.54
C ALA A 260 22.57 10.84 -10.48
N TRP A 261 22.14 10.70 -11.74
CA TRP A 261 22.86 9.95 -12.77
C TRP A 261 24.05 10.73 -13.34
N PHE A 262 23.90 12.05 -13.54
CA PHE A 262 24.97 12.89 -14.09
C PHE A 262 26.04 13.30 -13.06
N TYR A 263 25.82 13.08 -11.77
CA TYR A 263 26.76 13.46 -10.72
C TYR A 263 28.13 12.81 -10.90
N CYS A 264 29.18 13.63 -10.96
CA CYS A 264 30.55 13.16 -11.06
C CYS A 264 31.40 13.94 -10.07
N LYS A 265 31.97 13.24 -9.08
CA LYS A 265 32.73 13.89 -7.99
C LYS A 265 33.82 14.83 -8.54
N ALA A 266 34.69 14.34 -9.41
CA ALA A 266 35.78 15.13 -10.01
C ALA A 266 35.31 16.29 -10.91
N CYS A 267 34.09 16.23 -11.45
CA CYS A 267 33.54 17.25 -12.34
C CYS A 267 32.61 18.26 -11.58
N HIS A 268 31.98 17.88 -10.45
CA HIS A 268 30.88 18.64 -9.81
C HIS A 268 31.00 18.85 -8.27
N GLU A 269 32.05 18.39 -7.58
CA GLU A 269 32.16 18.48 -6.10
C GLU A 269 32.10 19.92 -5.57
N ASP A 270 32.72 20.88 -6.26
CA ASP A 270 32.76 22.31 -5.86
C ASP A 270 31.52 23.12 -6.29
N ILE A 271 30.59 22.52 -7.03
CA ILE A 271 29.37 23.22 -7.47
C ILE A 271 28.46 23.47 -6.27
N LYS A 272 27.88 24.68 -6.22
CA LYS A 272 26.91 25.12 -5.20
C LYS A 272 25.48 25.24 -5.72
N ASP A 273 25.32 25.48 -7.03
CA ASP A 273 24.04 25.63 -7.71
C ASP A 273 23.73 24.32 -8.45
N GLU A 274 22.72 23.61 -7.97
CA GLU A 274 22.27 22.32 -8.47
C GLU A 274 21.86 22.32 -9.95
N THR A 275 21.47 23.48 -10.51
CA THR A 275 21.08 23.60 -11.92
C THR A 275 22.26 23.45 -12.89
N LEU A 276 23.49 23.60 -12.40
CA LEU A 276 24.72 23.43 -13.18
C LEU A 276 25.17 21.96 -13.28
N ILE A 277 24.55 21.05 -12.53
CA ILE A 277 24.89 19.62 -12.49
C ILE A 277 24.33 18.91 -13.72
N LYS A 278 25.07 19.00 -14.84
CA LYS A 278 24.68 18.44 -16.14
C LYS A 278 25.64 17.34 -16.60
N LYS A 279 25.28 16.60 -17.66
CA LYS A 279 26.09 15.50 -18.20
C LYS A 279 27.54 15.93 -18.48
N CYS A 280 28.45 15.42 -17.67
CA CYS A 280 29.87 15.77 -17.76
C CYS A 280 30.59 15.05 -18.92
N LYS A 281 31.75 15.60 -19.34
CA LYS A 281 32.65 14.99 -20.34
C LYS A 281 33.72 14.07 -19.72
N CYS A 282 33.69 13.90 -18.39
CA CYS A 282 34.51 12.92 -17.67
C CYS A 282 34.27 11.52 -18.32
N LYS A 283 35.20 10.99 -19.14
CA LYS A 283 35.06 9.69 -19.83
C LYS A 283 34.68 8.63 -18.81
N ASN A 284 33.61 7.84 -19.07
CA ASN A 284 33.06 6.79 -18.19
C ASN A 284 34.10 6.24 -17.21
N TYR A 285 34.10 6.74 -15.97
CA TYR A 285 35.05 6.37 -14.92
C TYR A 285 35.07 4.84 -14.69
N VAL A 286 33.97 4.16 -15.04
CA VAL A 286 33.81 2.71 -15.21
C VAL A 286 35.05 2.04 -15.82
N GLY A 287 35.56 2.53 -16.95
CA GLY A 287 36.69 1.89 -17.65
C GLY A 287 38.02 1.99 -16.90
N MET A 288 38.19 3.03 -16.08
CA MET A 288 39.38 3.24 -15.26
C MET A 288 39.27 2.52 -13.91
N LEU A 289 38.06 2.45 -13.33
CA LEU A 289 37.77 1.71 -12.10
C LEU A 289 37.92 0.19 -12.30
N MET A 290 37.41 -0.36 -13.42
CA MET A 290 37.54 -1.79 -13.75
C MET A 290 39.00 -2.25 -13.93
N MET A 291 39.88 -1.34 -14.35
CA MET A 291 41.32 -1.59 -14.46
C MET A 291 42.00 -1.55 -13.08
N GLN A 292 41.45 -0.79 -12.13
CA GLN A 292 42.00 -0.60 -10.78
C GLN A 292 41.51 -1.64 -9.77
N THR A 293 40.34 -2.26 -9.98
CA THR A 293 39.82 -3.40 -9.20
C THR A 293 40.35 -4.77 -9.67
N GLY A 294 41.23 -4.81 -10.67
CA GLY A 294 41.92 -6.02 -11.12
C GLY A 294 41.08 -6.99 -11.97
N MET A 295 39.91 -6.57 -12.46
CA MET A 295 39.02 -7.42 -13.27
C MET A 295 39.41 -7.53 -14.75
N VAL A 296 40.52 -6.90 -15.18
CA VAL A 296 41.09 -7.05 -16.52
C VAL A 296 42.58 -7.38 -16.43
N LYS A 297 42.95 -8.64 -16.70
CA LYS A 297 44.35 -9.00 -16.96
C LYS A 297 44.74 -8.55 -18.36
N GLY A 298 45.71 -7.65 -18.45
CA GLY A 298 46.19 -7.11 -19.72
C GLY A 298 47.10 -8.07 -20.48
N GLN A 299 46.60 -8.60 -21.60
CA GLN A 299 47.28 -9.07 -22.81
C GLN A 299 46.14 -9.49 -23.76
N GLY A 300 45.97 -8.98 -24.97
CA GLY A 300 46.90 -8.26 -25.83
C GLY A 300 46.89 -8.92 -27.20
N ASP A 301 45.83 -8.70 -27.99
CA ASP A 301 45.89 -8.71 -29.46
C ASP A 301 44.57 -8.21 -30.09
N LEU A 302 44.64 -7.79 -31.36
CA LEU A 302 43.52 -7.17 -32.07
C LEU A 302 42.39 -8.17 -32.36
N ASN A 303 41.16 -7.84 -31.93
CA ASN A 303 40.02 -7.92 -32.86
C ASN A 303 38.88 -6.99 -32.46
N GLN A 304 38.17 -6.47 -33.47
CA GLN A 304 37.22 -5.37 -33.33
C GLN A 304 35.78 -5.86 -33.56
N SER A 305 35.17 -6.46 -32.54
CA SER A 305 33.74 -6.79 -32.52
C SER A 305 33.22 -7.07 -31.09
N TYR A 306 31.94 -6.80 -30.87
CA TYR A 306 31.16 -7.08 -29.65
C TYR A 306 31.57 -6.40 -28.34
N ILE A 307 31.15 -5.13 -28.20
CA ILE A 307 30.38 -4.73 -27.02
C ILE A 307 29.04 -4.22 -27.56
N ASP A 308 27.98 -5.00 -27.39
CA ASP A 308 26.62 -4.51 -27.63
C ASP A 308 26.28 -3.49 -26.54
N VAL A 309 26.41 -2.22 -26.92
CA VAL A 309 25.81 -1.13 -26.17
C VAL A 309 24.30 -1.31 -26.28
N ALA A 310 23.61 -1.46 -25.14
CA ALA A 310 22.17 -1.36 -25.06
C ALA A 310 21.74 0.09 -25.38
N THR A 311 21.80 0.45 -26.67
CA THR A 311 21.30 1.71 -27.18
C THR A 311 19.78 1.69 -27.13
N PHE A 312 19.21 2.68 -26.42
CA PHE A 312 17.99 3.39 -26.79
C PHE A 312 17.22 2.79 -27.98
N ARG A 313 16.07 2.16 -27.71
CA ARG A 313 15.04 1.97 -28.74
C ARG A 313 14.44 3.34 -29.07
N LYS A 314 15.09 4.09 -29.96
CA LYS A 314 14.42 5.17 -30.69
C LYS A 314 13.48 4.54 -31.72
N GLY A 315 12.18 4.67 -31.48
CA GLY A 315 11.15 4.32 -32.45
C GLY A 315 11.30 5.16 -33.72
N VAL A 316 11.24 4.46 -34.86
CA VAL A 316 10.88 4.93 -36.21
C VAL A 316 11.68 6.10 -36.81
N ARG A 317 12.35 5.82 -37.94
CA ARG A 317 12.88 6.84 -38.85
C ARG A 317 11.74 7.47 -39.65
N ALA A 318 11.61 8.79 -39.59
CA ALA A 318 10.90 9.54 -40.62
C ALA A 318 11.57 9.34 -41.98
N VAL A 319 10.84 8.86 -42.99
CA VAL A 319 11.31 8.80 -44.37
C VAL A 319 11.06 10.17 -45.02
N GLN A 320 12.09 11.01 -45.02
CA GLN A 320 12.00 12.35 -45.61
C GLN A 320 12.19 12.28 -47.14
N MET A 321 11.08 12.30 -47.89
CA MET A 321 11.08 12.58 -49.33
C MET A 321 11.10 14.10 -49.55
N VAL A 322 12.05 14.60 -50.33
CA VAL A 322 12.21 16.05 -50.62
C VAL A 322 11.87 16.37 -52.07
N GLY A 323 11.00 17.37 -52.26
CA GLY A 323 10.72 18.03 -53.55
C GLY A 323 9.31 17.75 -54.08
N ARG A 324 8.57 18.72 -54.62
CA ARG A 324 8.80 20.18 -54.79
C ARG A 324 7.43 20.89 -54.77
N ALA A 325 7.40 22.16 -54.37
CA ALA A 325 6.19 22.99 -54.46
C ALA A 325 5.89 23.43 -55.91
N SER A 326 4.60 23.54 -56.24
CA SER A 326 4.02 24.44 -57.25
C SER A 326 2.48 24.49 -57.12
N GLU A 327 1.89 25.60 -57.56
CA GLU A 327 0.53 26.09 -57.26
C GLU A 327 -0.64 25.53 -58.16
N PRO A 328 -1.92 25.89 -57.93
CA PRO A 328 -3.09 25.05 -58.27
C PRO A 328 -3.86 25.44 -59.55
N GLY A 329 -4.80 24.58 -59.99
CA GLY A 329 -5.82 24.98 -60.98
C GLY A 329 -6.76 23.89 -61.51
N GLY A 330 -8.04 23.95 -61.12
CA GLY A 330 -9.22 23.96 -62.02
C GLY A 330 -9.60 22.79 -62.96
N ARG A 331 -10.81 22.26 -62.71
CA ARG A 331 -11.90 21.89 -63.67
C ARG A 331 -11.82 20.62 -64.56
N GLU A 332 -12.79 19.74 -64.29
CA GLU A 332 -13.84 19.17 -65.19
C GLU A 332 -13.50 18.31 -66.44
N ARG A 333 -14.40 17.33 -66.66
CA ARG A 333 -14.65 16.49 -67.86
C ARG A 333 -13.61 15.44 -68.24
N GLU A 334 -13.93 14.37 -68.96
CA GLU A 334 -15.08 13.47 -69.22
C GLU A 334 -14.55 12.51 -70.33
N ASP A 335 -15.29 11.45 -70.67
CA ASP A 335 -15.03 10.49 -71.77
C ASP A 335 -13.87 9.48 -71.60
N SER A 336 -14.10 8.15 -71.49
CA SER A 336 -14.74 7.16 -72.41
C SER A 336 -13.74 6.59 -73.45
N ILE A 337 -13.69 5.32 -73.87
CA ILE A 337 -14.41 4.04 -73.61
C ILE A 337 -13.50 2.88 -74.09
N THR A 338 -13.54 1.68 -73.50
CA THR A 338 -13.66 0.40 -74.27
C THR A 338 -13.95 -0.82 -73.38
N ASN A 339 -14.93 -1.63 -73.82
CA ASN A 339 -15.51 -2.77 -73.10
C ASN A 339 -14.94 -4.13 -73.54
N ARG A 340 -15.04 -5.14 -72.64
CA ARG A 340 -15.77 -6.43 -72.80
C ARG A 340 -15.23 -7.50 -71.83
N ASN A 341 -15.98 -8.49 -71.33
CA ASN A 341 -17.43 -8.69 -71.07
C ASN A 341 -17.61 -10.07 -70.41
N MET A 342 -18.41 -10.22 -69.33
CA MET A 342 -19.68 -10.97 -69.37
C MET A 342 -20.34 -11.27 -67.99
N ARG A 343 -21.62 -10.87 -67.90
CA ARG A 343 -22.79 -11.46 -67.20
C ARG A 343 -22.73 -11.62 -65.66
N ASN A 344 -23.57 -10.94 -64.87
CA ASN A 344 -25.06 -10.89 -64.79
C ASN A 344 -25.70 -12.20 -64.25
N SER A 345 -26.68 -12.21 -63.33
CA SER A 345 -27.33 -11.15 -62.52
C SER A 345 -28.11 -11.78 -61.32
N THR A 346 -28.43 -10.94 -60.33
CA THR A 346 -29.37 -11.14 -59.20
C THR A 346 -30.83 -10.76 -59.58
N PRO A 347 -31.87 -10.65 -58.70
CA PRO A 347 -32.22 -11.31 -57.41
C PRO A 347 -33.73 -11.74 -57.31
N ILE A 348 -34.21 -11.99 -56.07
CA ILE A 348 -35.59 -11.82 -55.50
C ILE A 348 -36.44 -13.10 -55.22
N MET A 349 -37.04 -13.10 -54.02
CA MET A 349 -37.84 -14.18 -53.40
C MET A 349 -39.30 -14.25 -53.89
N GLY A 350 -39.88 -15.45 -53.79
CA GLY A 350 -41.32 -15.73 -53.92
C GLY A 350 -41.73 -16.85 -52.94
N ASN A 351 -43.01 -16.89 -52.54
CA ASN A 351 -43.43 -17.48 -51.26
C ASN A 351 -44.11 -18.87 -51.35
N SER A 352 -43.83 -19.72 -50.35
CA SER A 352 -44.74 -20.71 -49.71
C SER A 352 -45.42 -21.90 -50.43
N THR A 353 -45.37 -23.04 -49.72
CA THR A 353 -46.32 -24.21 -49.69
C THR A 353 -46.43 -25.23 -50.83
N ALA A 354 -45.87 -26.44 -50.61
CA ALA A 354 -46.56 -27.73 -50.77
C ALA A 354 -45.83 -28.87 -50.01
N THR A 355 -46.57 -29.82 -49.44
CA THR A 355 -46.08 -30.82 -48.45
C THR A 355 -45.83 -32.23 -48.98
N LYS A 356 -44.80 -32.92 -48.46
CA LYS A 356 -44.73 -34.38 -48.18
C LYS A 356 -43.65 -34.65 -47.11
N GLN A 357 -44.02 -34.61 -45.82
CA GLN A 357 -44.21 -35.79 -44.94
C GLN A 357 -42.89 -36.54 -44.57
N VAL A 358 -42.30 -36.20 -43.41
CA VAL A 358 -42.38 -36.91 -42.09
C VAL A 358 -41.33 -38.06 -42.01
N ASN A 359 -40.35 -38.02 -41.09
CA ASN A 359 -40.57 -38.29 -39.67
C ASN A 359 -39.54 -37.66 -38.70
N LYS A 360 -39.98 -37.30 -37.49
CA LYS A 360 -39.15 -36.94 -36.30
C LYS A 360 -39.15 -38.12 -35.32
N VAL A 361 -38.06 -38.40 -34.58
CA VAL A 361 -38.15 -39.09 -33.28
C VAL A 361 -37.10 -38.63 -32.25
N LYS A 362 -37.62 -38.04 -31.16
CA LYS A 362 -37.31 -38.33 -29.74
C LYS A 362 -38.69 -38.42 -29.04
N PRO A 363 -38.88 -38.94 -27.82
CA PRO A 363 -38.07 -39.89 -27.00
C PRO A 363 -38.78 -41.28 -26.97
N THR A 364 -38.65 -42.27 -26.05
CA THR A 364 -38.96 -42.28 -24.60
C THR A 364 -38.66 -43.69 -23.99
N ILE A 365 -38.59 -43.73 -22.65
CA ILE A 365 -38.58 -44.89 -21.71
C ILE A 365 -39.46 -46.07 -22.13
N ASN A 366 -39.07 -47.30 -21.73
CA ASN A 366 -40.06 -48.34 -21.39
C ASN A 366 -39.63 -49.23 -20.21
N ARG A 367 -40.59 -49.55 -19.32
CA ARG A 367 -40.49 -50.49 -18.18
C ARG A 367 -41.40 -51.71 -18.45
N CYS A 368 -41.00 -52.89 -17.99
CA CYS A 368 -41.87 -53.97 -17.47
C CYS A 368 -41.09 -54.64 -16.30
N LEU A 369 -41.61 -54.97 -15.09
CA LEU A 369 -42.84 -55.71 -14.68
C LEU A 369 -42.74 -57.20 -15.06
N ASN A 370 -42.82 -58.23 -14.20
CA ASN A 370 -43.07 -58.37 -12.73
C ASN A 370 -41.96 -59.28 -12.08
N GLU A 371 -41.98 -59.85 -10.85
CA GLU A 371 -42.96 -59.99 -9.74
C GLU A 371 -42.26 -60.14 -8.34
N ALA A 372 -42.88 -60.82 -7.36
CA ALA A 372 -42.35 -61.17 -6.01
C ALA A 372 -42.68 -62.66 -5.67
N PRO A 373 -42.30 -63.32 -4.53
CA PRO A 373 -41.65 -62.84 -3.27
C PRO A 373 -40.55 -63.80 -2.66
N ASN A 374 -40.22 -63.60 -1.36
CA ASN A 374 -39.59 -64.53 -0.38
C ASN A 374 -38.04 -64.72 -0.24
N ASN A 375 -37.44 -63.96 0.70
CA ASN A 375 -36.62 -64.39 1.88
C ASN A 375 -35.32 -65.26 1.70
N PRO A 376 -34.49 -65.52 2.73
CA PRO A 376 -33.23 -64.78 2.93
C PRO A 376 -31.94 -65.63 2.98
N ASN A 377 -30.78 -65.03 2.63
CA ASN A 377 -29.47 -65.14 3.32
C ASN A 377 -28.29 -64.66 2.45
N SER A 378 -27.48 -63.73 2.96
CA SER A 378 -26.00 -63.87 3.15
C SER A 378 -25.35 -62.50 3.41
N GLN A 379 -24.23 -62.52 4.13
CA GLN A 379 -23.57 -61.35 4.72
C GLN A 379 -22.62 -60.65 3.75
N PHE A 380 -22.45 -59.33 3.89
CA PHE A 380 -21.18 -58.69 4.31
C PHE A 380 -21.35 -57.16 4.37
N SER A 381 -20.96 -56.52 5.48
CA SER A 381 -21.07 -55.07 5.66
C SER A 381 -19.77 -54.45 6.18
N ASN A 382 -19.32 -53.39 5.50
CA ASN A 382 -18.30 -52.47 6.01
C ASN A 382 -18.84 -51.66 7.19
N GLN A 383 -17.98 -51.36 8.19
CA GLN A 383 -17.83 -50.02 8.78
C GLN A 383 -16.69 -49.93 9.81
N ARG A 384 -16.10 -48.72 9.94
CA ARG A 384 -15.20 -48.32 11.04
C ARG A 384 -15.96 -48.26 12.37
N PRO A 385 -15.26 -48.32 13.52
CA PRO A 385 -15.44 -47.27 14.52
C PRO A 385 -14.15 -46.84 15.25
N THR A 386 -14.34 -45.99 16.25
CA THR A 386 -13.36 -45.16 16.97
C THR A 386 -12.96 -45.66 18.36
N SER A 387 -11.84 -45.11 18.87
CA SER A 387 -11.56 -44.68 20.26
C SER A 387 -11.13 -45.65 21.39
N ARG A 388 -10.08 -45.17 22.10
CA ARG A 388 -9.90 -45.07 23.58
C ARG A 388 -9.10 -46.13 24.38
N SER A 389 -8.37 -45.56 25.37
CA SER A 389 -7.91 -46.06 26.69
C SER A 389 -6.61 -46.87 26.88
N THR A 390 -5.61 -46.15 27.43
CA THR A 390 -4.81 -46.43 28.65
C THR A 390 -4.58 -47.86 29.19
N GLY A 391 -3.29 -48.18 29.40
CA GLY A 391 -2.78 -48.76 30.66
C GLY A 391 -2.20 -50.19 30.62
N GLY A 392 -0.94 -50.37 31.05
CA GLY A 392 -0.38 -51.69 31.38
C GLY A 392 1.14 -51.82 31.21
N ASN A 393 1.87 -51.97 32.32
CA ASN A 393 3.34 -52.22 32.34
C ASN A 393 3.71 -53.69 32.09
N ASN A 394 4.93 -53.89 31.56
CA ASN A 394 6.01 -54.82 32.03
C ASN A 394 6.64 -55.85 31.04
N VAL A 395 7.94 -55.61 30.77
CA VAL A 395 9.09 -56.53 31.00
C VAL A 395 9.40 -57.69 30.01
N ASN A 396 10.53 -57.50 29.28
CA ASN A 396 11.59 -58.47 28.85
C ASN A 396 11.20 -59.70 27.96
N ASN A 397 12.07 -60.27 27.11
CA ASN A 397 13.52 -60.05 26.88
C ASN A 397 13.98 -60.47 25.45
N ASN A 398 15.23 -60.11 25.11
CA ASN A 398 16.19 -60.73 24.16
C ASN A 398 16.05 -60.62 22.62
N GLY A 399 17.05 -59.95 22.03
CA GLY A 399 17.69 -60.28 20.73
C GLY A 399 17.11 -59.58 19.49
N VAL A 400 17.89 -58.98 18.58
CA VAL A 400 19.36 -58.81 18.45
C VAL A 400 19.63 -57.41 17.88
N GLY A 401 20.61 -56.68 18.42
CA GLY A 401 20.94 -55.33 17.97
C GLY A 401 21.83 -55.29 16.73
N LEU A 402 21.50 -54.41 15.78
CA LEU A 402 22.36 -54.00 14.67
C LEU A 402 22.84 -52.57 14.95
N GLN A 403 24.15 -52.40 15.08
CA GLN A 403 24.77 -51.17 15.58
C GLN A 403 25.11 -50.23 14.41
N VAL A 404 24.42 -49.08 14.34
CA VAL A 404 24.83 -47.94 13.51
C VAL A 404 25.10 -46.77 14.45
N GLY A 405 26.38 -46.45 14.65
CA GLY A 405 26.79 -45.34 15.51
C GLY A 405 27.04 -44.07 14.70
N ILE A 406 26.27 -43.02 14.95
CA ILE A 406 26.60 -41.63 14.61
C ILE A 406 26.23 -40.77 15.83
N ALA A 407 27.16 -39.89 16.21
CA ALA A 407 27.18 -39.01 17.39
C ALA A 407 25.82 -38.59 17.98
N ASP A 408 25.56 -39.01 19.22
CA ASP A 408 24.32 -38.75 19.98
C ASP A 408 24.54 -37.70 21.11
N ASP A 409 25.51 -36.79 20.92
CA ASP A 409 25.98 -35.82 21.92
C ASP A 409 25.58 -34.35 21.63
N GLN A 410 24.76 -34.09 20.61
CA GLN A 410 24.22 -32.74 20.31
C GLN A 410 22.71 -32.58 20.61
N ALA A 411 22.02 -33.63 21.03
CA ALA A 411 20.57 -33.64 21.20
C ALA A 411 20.06 -33.18 22.59
N LYS A 412 20.90 -32.55 23.42
CA LYS A 412 20.57 -32.23 24.84
C LYS A 412 20.41 -30.76 25.21
N ASP A 413 20.53 -29.84 24.26
CA ASP A 413 20.31 -28.39 24.49
C ASP A 413 19.08 -27.80 23.75
N PHE A 414 18.18 -28.65 23.21
CA PHE A 414 16.89 -28.20 22.67
C PHE A 414 15.76 -28.34 23.71
N ASP A 415 15.61 -27.29 24.53
CA ASP A 415 14.45 -27.08 25.43
C ASP A 415 13.15 -26.93 24.60
N PHE A 416 12.50 -28.04 24.27
CA PHE A 416 11.21 -28.08 23.54
C PHE A 416 10.08 -27.29 24.25
N GLU A 417 10.21 -27.00 25.54
CA GLU A 417 9.25 -26.21 26.32
C GLU A 417 9.40 -24.68 26.17
N LYS A 418 10.35 -24.17 25.37
CA LYS A 418 10.58 -22.71 25.20
C LYS A 418 10.30 -22.13 23.82
N THR A 419 10.18 -22.95 22.77
CA THR A 419 9.97 -22.46 21.40
C THR A 419 8.49 -22.23 21.09
N GLU A 420 7.87 -21.28 21.79
CA GLU A 420 6.55 -20.76 21.39
C GLU A 420 6.64 -20.10 20.00
N MET A 421 5.73 -20.44 19.10
CA MET A 421 5.55 -19.74 17.83
C MET A 421 5.02 -18.32 18.07
N LYS A 422 5.87 -17.31 17.86
CA LYS A 422 5.55 -15.87 18.08
C LYS A 422 5.37 -15.07 16.79
N TYR A 423 5.82 -15.63 15.67
CA TYR A 423 5.77 -15.01 14.35
C TYR A 423 5.16 -15.97 13.33
N ASP A 424 4.77 -15.44 12.19
CA ASP A 424 4.32 -16.25 11.05
C ASP A 424 5.49 -17.03 10.41
N SER A 425 5.18 -17.91 9.45
CA SER A 425 6.18 -18.71 8.74
C SER A 425 7.27 -17.91 8.02
N THR A 426 7.00 -16.67 7.59
CA THR A 426 7.99 -15.79 6.92
C THR A 426 8.80 -14.92 7.89
N GLY A 427 8.34 -14.78 9.15
CA GLY A 427 8.94 -13.88 10.15
C GLY A 427 8.57 -12.40 9.98
N MET A 428 7.61 -12.07 9.10
CA MET A 428 7.24 -10.69 8.76
C MET A 428 6.17 -10.09 9.68
N PHE A 429 5.39 -10.93 10.37
CA PHE A 429 4.27 -10.52 11.23
C PHE A 429 4.23 -11.29 12.56
N HIS A 430 3.71 -10.65 13.60
CA HIS A 430 3.39 -11.32 14.85
C HIS A 430 2.20 -12.26 14.67
N TRP A 431 2.34 -13.46 15.22
CA TRP A 431 1.35 -14.52 15.12
C TRP A 431 0.89 -14.97 16.51
N SER A 432 -0.39 -15.36 16.60
CA SER A 432 -0.93 -16.07 17.76
C SER A 432 -1.68 -17.33 17.32
N PRO A 433 -1.82 -18.33 18.22
CA PRO A 433 -2.82 -19.38 18.07
C PRO A 433 -4.20 -18.79 17.77
N ALA A 434 -5.03 -19.55 17.05
CA ALA A 434 -6.38 -19.10 16.69
C ALA A 434 -7.22 -18.89 17.96
N ARG A 435 -7.66 -17.66 18.19
CA ARG A 435 -8.56 -17.30 19.30
C ARG A 435 -10.01 -17.35 18.86
N ASN A 436 -10.93 -17.79 19.73
CA ASN A 436 -12.36 -17.70 19.42
C ASN A 436 -12.80 -16.23 19.49
N LEU A 437 -13.85 -15.89 18.74
CA LEU A 437 -14.42 -14.55 18.75
C LEU A 437 -14.96 -14.19 20.15
N GLU A 438 -15.66 -15.13 20.79
CA GLU A 438 -16.29 -14.93 22.11
C GLU A 438 -15.27 -14.57 23.20
N ASP A 439 -14.04 -15.11 23.13
CA ASP A 439 -12.94 -14.80 24.06
C ASP A 439 -12.39 -13.36 23.88
N CYS A 440 -12.74 -12.71 22.77
CA CYS A 440 -12.27 -11.37 22.39
C CYS A 440 -13.39 -10.32 22.43
N ILE A 441 -14.65 -10.72 22.61
CA ILE A 441 -15.78 -9.81 22.82
C ILE A 441 -15.70 -9.24 24.24
N LEU A 442 -15.83 -7.92 24.36
CA LEU A 442 -15.89 -7.19 25.61
C LEU A 442 -17.30 -6.61 25.77
N ASP A 443 -17.88 -6.77 26.95
CA ASP A 443 -19.02 -5.96 27.39
C ASP A 443 -18.57 -4.52 27.68
N ARG A 444 -19.49 -3.56 27.63
CA ARG A 444 -19.23 -2.14 27.97
C ARG A 444 -18.52 -1.97 29.34
N ASN A 445 -18.92 -2.75 30.34
CA ASN A 445 -18.30 -2.71 31.66
C ASN A 445 -16.90 -3.34 31.68
N GLN A 446 -16.66 -4.39 30.89
CA GLN A 446 -15.35 -5.03 30.78
C GLN A 446 -14.36 -4.14 30.01
N ALA A 447 -14.83 -3.46 28.96
CA ALA A 447 -14.08 -2.43 28.26
C ALA A 447 -13.67 -1.30 29.20
N ALA A 448 -14.61 -0.76 29.99
CA ALA A 448 -14.32 0.32 30.95
C ALA A 448 -13.37 -0.11 32.10
N MET A 449 -13.38 -1.38 32.51
CA MET A 449 -12.39 -1.93 33.46
C MET A 449 -11.01 -2.18 32.83
N THR A 450 -10.94 -2.30 31.50
CA THR A 450 -9.68 -2.48 30.77
C THR A 450 -9.06 -1.11 30.52
N VAL A 451 -7.95 -0.80 31.21
CA VAL A 451 -7.26 0.48 31.06
C VAL A 451 -6.54 0.53 29.70
N LEU A 452 -7.27 0.99 28.69
CA LEU A 452 -6.81 1.15 27.31
C LEU A 452 -6.21 2.54 27.10
N ASN A 453 -4.93 2.62 26.75
CA ASN A 453 -4.19 3.85 26.46
C ASN A 453 -3.21 3.58 25.31
N GLY A 454 -3.03 4.52 24.37
CA GLY A 454 -2.17 4.33 23.20
C GLY A 454 -2.66 3.20 22.28
N HIS A 455 -3.97 3.11 22.11
CA HIS A 455 -4.66 2.05 21.38
C HIS A 455 -5.36 2.59 20.13
N VAL A 456 -5.73 1.72 19.19
CA VAL A 456 -6.47 2.10 17.97
C VAL A 456 -7.92 1.68 18.13
N VAL A 457 -8.85 2.62 17.95
CA VAL A 457 -10.29 2.36 17.91
C VAL A 457 -10.72 2.27 16.46
N VAL A 458 -11.43 1.21 16.08
CA VAL A 458 -12.00 1.03 14.73
C VAL A 458 -13.51 1.07 14.83
N CYS A 459 -14.09 2.21 14.48
CA CYS A 459 -15.52 2.44 14.37
C CYS A 459 -16.03 1.88 13.04
N LEU A 460 -16.76 0.76 13.10
CA LEU A 460 -17.19 0.00 11.94
C LEU A 460 -18.71 0.12 11.72
N PHE A 461 -19.09 0.71 10.60
CA PHE A 461 -20.48 0.76 10.13
C PHE A 461 -20.76 -0.37 9.15
N ALA A 462 -21.44 -1.42 9.60
CA ALA A 462 -21.76 -2.58 8.78
C ALA A 462 -23.09 -3.21 9.23
N ASP A 463 -23.87 -3.67 8.27
CA ASP A 463 -25.05 -4.51 8.49
C ASP A 463 -24.64 -6.00 8.29
N PRO A 464 -25.38 -7.00 8.83
CA PRO A 464 -24.98 -8.40 8.77
C PRO A 464 -24.74 -8.94 7.35
N ASP A 465 -25.46 -8.41 6.36
CA ASP A 465 -25.38 -8.77 4.94
C ASP A 465 -24.43 -7.89 4.10
N SER A 466 -23.80 -6.87 4.70
CA SER A 466 -22.85 -5.99 3.99
C SER A 466 -21.67 -6.77 3.37
N PRO A 467 -21.06 -6.28 2.27
CA PRO A 467 -19.82 -6.85 1.74
C PRO A 467 -18.68 -6.78 2.76
N LEU A 468 -17.70 -7.68 2.63
CA LEU A 468 -16.53 -7.67 3.50
C LEU A 468 -15.62 -6.49 3.14
N ILE A 469 -15.06 -5.81 4.14
CA ILE A 469 -14.02 -4.79 3.96
C ILE A 469 -12.64 -5.45 3.89
N GLY A 470 -12.46 -6.56 4.63
CA GLY A 470 -11.17 -7.22 4.78
C GLY A 470 -10.28 -6.51 5.80
N LEU A 471 -10.78 -6.31 7.03
CA LEU A 471 -10.08 -5.68 8.17
C LEU A 471 -8.70 -6.28 8.46
N ARG A 472 -8.43 -7.50 7.99
CA ARG A 472 -7.09 -8.09 7.98
C ARG A 472 -6.04 -7.16 7.39
N ASN A 473 -6.35 -6.42 6.33
CA ASN A 473 -5.42 -5.50 5.67
C ASN A 473 -5.14 -4.23 6.51
N LEU A 474 -6.04 -3.88 7.44
CA LEU A 474 -5.84 -2.81 8.43
C LEU A 474 -4.98 -3.31 9.61
N VAL A 475 -5.26 -4.51 10.12
CA VAL A 475 -4.60 -5.01 11.34
C VAL A 475 -3.22 -5.62 11.05
N MET A 476 -3.00 -6.22 9.88
CA MET A 476 -1.72 -6.86 9.53
C MET A 476 -0.53 -5.88 9.58
N PRO A 477 -0.56 -4.67 8.97
CA PRO A 477 0.54 -3.71 9.08
C PRO A 477 0.80 -3.27 10.53
N LEU A 478 -0.25 -3.13 11.33
CA LEU A 478 -0.17 -2.83 12.78
C LEU A 478 0.40 -4.00 13.61
N ARG A 479 0.71 -5.14 12.99
CA ARG A 479 1.28 -6.35 13.61
C ARG A 479 2.60 -6.78 12.96
N ALA A 480 3.19 -5.95 12.10
CA ALA A 480 4.50 -6.21 11.50
C ALA A 480 5.59 -6.49 12.55
N SER A 481 6.55 -7.34 12.19
CA SER A 481 7.58 -7.87 13.11
C SER A 481 8.73 -6.90 13.44
N ASN A 482 8.74 -5.72 12.79
CA ASN A 482 9.60 -4.56 13.07
C ASN A 482 9.09 -3.69 14.24
N PHE A 483 8.02 -4.11 14.91
CA PHE A 483 7.65 -3.64 16.25
C PHE A 483 8.02 -4.70 17.30
N HIS A 484 8.24 -4.27 18.53
CA HIS A 484 8.28 -5.18 19.68
C HIS A 484 6.87 -5.48 20.16
N TYR A 485 6.66 -6.67 20.73
CA TYR A 485 5.33 -7.08 21.20
C TYR A 485 4.70 -6.08 22.20
N HIS A 486 5.51 -5.38 23.00
CA HIS A 486 5.03 -4.34 23.92
C HIS A 486 4.63 -3.04 23.19
N GLU A 487 5.33 -2.64 22.13
CA GLU A 487 5.02 -1.48 21.28
C GLU A 487 3.74 -1.67 20.44
N LEU A 488 3.29 -2.92 20.22
CA LEU A 488 2.07 -3.19 19.45
C LEU A 488 0.83 -2.52 20.08
N LYS A 489 0.26 -1.54 19.37
CA LYS A 489 -0.99 -0.85 19.73
C LYS A 489 -2.15 -1.85 19.78
N HIS A 490 -2.90 -1.88 20.87
CA HIS A 490 -4.10 -2.72 20.98
C HIS A 490 -5.17 -2.22 20.02
N VAL A 491 -5.88 -3.12 19.33
CA VAL A 491 -6.95 -2.75 18.38
C VAL A 491 -8.30 -3.12 18.97
N VAL A 492 -9.20 -2.14 19.10
CA VAL A 492 -10.57 -2.32 19.59
C VAL A 492 -11.54 -2.00 18.46
N ILE A 493 -12.26 -3.02 17.99
CA ILE A 493 -13.27 -2.87 16.94
C ILE A 493 -14.63 -2.63 17.59
N VAL A 494 -15.29 -1.52 17.27
CA VAL A 494 -16.62 -1.15 17.75
C VAL A 494 -17.60 -1.30 16.59
N GLY A 495 -18.53 -2.24 16.68
CA GLY A 495 -19.50 -2.50 15.62
C GLY A 495 -20.35 -3.76 15.85
N ALA A 496 -21.11 -4.15 14.83
CA ALA A 496 -21.99 -5.32 14.88
C ALA A 496 -21.20 -6.64 14.89
N VAL A 497 -21.39 -7.45 15.94
CA VAL A 497 -20.70 -8.74 16.10
C VAL A 497 -20.99 -9.73 14.97
N ASP A 498 -22.22 -9.73 14.42
CA ASP A 498 -22.60 -10.65 13.33
C ASP A 498 -21.78 -10.43 12.05
N TYR A 499 -21.46 -9.17 11.73
CA TYR A 499 -20.55 -8.83 10.63
C TYR A 499 -19.11 -9.26 10.96
N ILE A 500 -18.62 -8.89 12.14
CA ILE A 500 -17.24 -9.20 12.58
C ILE A 500 -17.01 -10.72 12.62
N ARG A 501 -18.04 -11.52 12.95
CA ARG A 501 -17.98 -13.00 12.92
C ARG A 501 -17.69 -13.57 11.54
N ARG A 502 -18.11 -12.90 10.45
CA ARG A 502 -17.76 -13.29 9.06
C ARG A 502 -16.27 -13.03 8.77
N GLU A 503 -15.72 -11.91 9.23
CA GLU A 503 -14.31 -11.57 9.04
C GLU A 503 -13.35 -12.24 10.03
N TRP A 504 -13.82 -12.70 11.19
CA TRP A 504 -12.97 -13.17 12.29
C TRP A 504 -11.99 -14.29 11.90
N LYS A 505 -12.36 -15.17 10.97
CA LYS A 505 -11.48 -16.22 10.42
C LYS A 505 -10.15 -15.66 9.88
N MET A 506 -10.16 -14.42 9.39
CA MET A 506 -9.00 -13.71 8.82
C MET A 506 -8.19 -12.93 9.88
N LEU A 507 -8.73 -12.77 11.10
CA LEU A 507 -8.16 -12.00 12.22
C LEU A 507 -7.69 -12.86 13.41
N GLN A 508 -8.26 -14.07 13.57
CA GLN A 508 -8.07 -14.96 14.74
C GLN A 508 -6.60 -15.26 15.11
N ASN A 509 -5.67 -15.15 14.16
CA ASN A 509 -4.24 -15.45 14.30
C ASN A 509 -3.37 -14.21 14.61
N LEU A 510 -3.98 -13.04 14.83
CA LEU A 510 -3.29 -11.80 15.15
C LEU A 510 -3.51 -11.44 16.65
N PRO A 511 -2.46 -11.02 17.38
CA PRO A 511 -2.55 -10.72 18.82
C PRO A 511 -3.17 -9.33 19.10
N LYS A 512 -3.53 -9.07 20.37
CA LYS A 512 -4.02 -7.76 20.85
C LYS A 512 -5.18 -7.19 20.03
N ILE A 513 -6.23 -7.99 19.83
CA ILE A 513 -7.50 -7.57 19.22
C ILE A 513 -8.63 -7.84 20.22
N SER A 514 -9.51 -6.86 20.38
CA SER A 514 -10.77 -6.94 21.13
C SER A 514 -11.93 -6.38 20.30
N VAL A 515 -13.14 -6.83 20.58
CA VAL A 515 -14.37 -6.42 19.89
C VAL A 515 -15.36 -5.91 20.94
N LEU A 516 -15.89 -4.69 20.78
CA LEU A 516 -17.00 -4.19 21.58
C LEU A 516 -18.29 -4.33 20.77
N ASN A 517 -19.24 -5.10 21.28
CA ASN A 517 -20.58 -5.20 20.69
C ASN A 517 -21.36 -3.91 20.98
N GLY A 518 -21.44 -3.02 19.99
CA GLY A 518 -22.06 -1.71 20.15
C GLY A 518 -22.10 -0.91 18.85
N SER A 519 -22.61 0.32 18.92
CA SER A 519 -22.66 1.23 17.77
C SER A 519 -21.64 2.36 17.95
N PRO A 520 -20.85 2.73 16.92
CA PRO A 520 -19.97 3.89 17.00
C PRO A 520 -20.71 5.23 17.23
N LEU A 521 -22.02 5.32 16.98
CA LEU A 521 -22.82 6.52 17.30
C LEU A 521 -23.14 6.64 18.79
N SER A 522 -23.00 5.55 19.56
CA SER A 522 -23.26 5.50 20.99
C SER A 522 -22.09 6.10 21.79
N ARG A 523 -22.28 7.32 22.31
CA ARG A 523 -21.31 7.99 23.19
C ARG A 523 -20.95 7.17 24.44
N ALA A 524 -21.83 6.26 24.88
CA ALA A 524 -21.58 5.37 26.02
C ALA A 524 -20.54 4.29 25.67
N ASP A 525 -20.56 3.78 24.44
CA ASP A 525 -19.60 2.78 23.96
C ASP A 525 -18.24 3.44 23.64
N LEU A 526 -18.25 4.62 23.02
CA LEU A 526 -17.05 5.44 22.80
C LEU A 526 -16.34 5.86 24.11
N ARG A 527 -17.09 6.14 25.18
CA ARG A 527 -16.51 6.39 26.51
C ARG A 527 -15.97 5.11 27.15
N ALA A 528 -16.64 3.98 26.99
CA ALA A 528 -16.19 2.71 27.57
C ALA A 528 -14.88 2.19 26.97
N VAL A 529 -14.56 2.54 25.72
CA VAL A 529 -13.25 2.24 25.11
C VAL A 529 -12.17 3.30 25.42
N ASN A 530 -12.51 4.38 26.13
CA ASN A 530 -11.63 5.54 26.36
C ASN A 530 -11.09 6.16 25.06
N VAL A 531 -11.99 6.55 24.13
CA VAL A 531 -11.61 7.14 22.83
C VAL A 531 -10.74 8.41 22.96
N ASN A 532 -10.80 9.12 24.09
CA ASN A 532 -9.91 10.24 24.42
C ASN A 532 -8.45 9.87 24.70
N LEU A 533 -8.15 8.57 24.87
CA LEU A 533 -6.82 7.99 25.09
C LEU A 533 -6.36 7.12 23.90
N CYS A 534 -7.06 7.16 22.76
CA CYS A 534 -6.64 6.45 21.55
C CYS A 534 -5.52 7.20 20.82
N ASP A 535 -4.68 6.45 20.11
CA ASP A 535 -3.70 6.99 19.17
C ASP A 535 -4.31 7.37 17.82
N MET A 536 -5.39 6.68 17.45
CA MET A 536 -6.16 6.94 16.24
C MET A 536 -7.55 6.32 16.37
N CYS A 537 -8.58 7.08 16.00
CA CYS A 537 -9.93 6.60 15.79
C CYS A 537 -10.20 6.48 14.28
N VAL A 538 -10.26 5.25 13.79
CA VAL A 538 -10.53 4.93 12.38
C VAL A 538 -12.02 4.75 12.19
N ILE A 539 -12.63 5.47 11.25
CA ILE A 539 -14.06 5.34 10.90
C ILE A 539 -14.16 4.71 9.51
N LEU A 540 -14.78 3.54 9.42
CA LEU A 540 -14.98 2.76 8.19
C LEU A 540 -16.46 2.46 7.95
N SER A 541 -16.87 2.44 6.68
CA SER A 541 -18.19 1.98 6.25
C SER A 541 -18.09 0.76 5.33
N ALA A 542 -18.83 -0.30 5.66
CA ALA A 542 -19.04 -1.48 4.81
C ALA A 542 -20.34 -1.38 4.02
N LYS A 543 -21.16 -0.35 4.27
CA LYS A 543 -22.48 -0.23 3.66
C LYS A 543 -22.35 0.21 2.21
N VAL A 544 -22.97 -0.57 1.32
CA VAL A 544 -23.10 -0.19 -0.09
C VAL A 544 -23.98 1.07 -0.15
N PRO A 545 -23.55 2.16 -0.80
CA PRO A 545 -24.38 3.35 -0.95
C PRO A 545 -25.64 3.03 -1.75
N SER A 546 -26.77 3.60 -1.35
CA SER A 546 -28.02 3.52 -2.09
C SER A 546 -27.90 4.30 -3.41
N ASN A 547 -28.22 3.66 -4.54
CA ASN A 547 -28.15 4.26 -5.89
C ASN A 547 -28.97 5.56 -6.05
N ASP A 548 -29.90 5.85 -5.13
CA ASP A 548 -30.84 6.97 -5.24
C ASP A 548 -30.19 8.35 -4.98
N ASP A 549 -29.14 8.41 -4.15
CA ASP A 549 -28.40 9.66 -3.85
C ASP A 549 -26.95 9.37 -3.39
N PRO A 550 -25.92 9.71 -4.20
CA PRO A 550 -24.52 9.49 -3.85
C PRO A 550 -23.99 10.44 -2.77
N THR A 551 -24.68 11.55 -2.46
CA THR A 551 -24.28 12.45 -1.37
C THR A 551 -24.52 11.81 0.00
N LEU A 552 -25.54 10.97 0.12
CA LEU A 552 -25.93 10.30 1.37
C LEU A 552 -25.11 9.05 1.71
N ALA A 553 -24.12 8.70 0.88
CA ALA A 553 -23.23 7.54 1.08
C ALA A 553 -22.51 7.59 2.44
N ASP A 554 -21.90 8.73 2.76
CA ASP A 554 -20.98 8.90 3.89
C ASP A 554 -21.65 9.35 5.20
N LYS A 555 -22.99 9.41 5.23
CA LYS A 555 -23.76 10.00 6.34
C LYS A 555 -23.41 9.42 7.71
N GLU A 556 -23.20 8.11 7.82
CA GLU A 556 -22.88 7.46 9.10
C GLU A 556 -21.45 7.79 9.55
N ALA A 557 -20.51 7.88 8.61
CA ALA A 557 -19.11 8.22 8.87
C ALA A 557 -18.94 9.68 9.31
N ILE A 558 -19.59 10.62 8.61
CA ILE A 558 -19.61 12.05 8.98
C ILE A 558 -20.28 12.25 10.34
N LEU A 559 -21.46 11.64 10.56
CA LEU A 559 -22.16 11.76 11.85
C LEU A 559 -21.34 11.19 13.01
N ALA A 560 -20.59 10.10 12.80
CA ALA A 560 -19.68 9.56 13.81
C ALA A 560 -18.51 10.51 14.10
N SER A 561 -17.92 11.09 13.06
CA SER A 561 -16.82 12.06 13.18
C SER A 561 -17.24 13.29 13.98
N LEU A 562 -18.35 13.93 13.58
CA LEU A 562 -18.92 15.07 14.29
C LEU A 562 -19.37 14.72 15.71
N ASN A 563 -19.90 13.51 15.93
CA ASN A 563 -20.31 13.05 17.26
C ASN A 563 -19.12 12.94 18.23
N ILE A 564 -17.99 12.40 17.78
CA ILE A 564 -16.73 12.33 18.55
C ILE A 564 -16.18 13.74 18.78
N LYS A 565 -16.08 14.59 17.76
CA LYS A 565 -15.61 15.98 17.89
C LYS A 565 -16.42 16.76 18.93
N ALA A 566 -17.74 16.52 19.00
CA ALA A 566 -18.67 17.13 19.96
C ALA A 566 -18.74 16.44 21.34
N MET A 567 -17.84 15.50 21.67
CA MET A 567 -17.73 14.93 23.01
C MET A 567 -16.80 15.77 23.91
N THR A 568 -17.11 15.79 25.21
CA THR A 568 -16.24 16.28 26.26
C THR A 568 -15.93 15.15 27.24
N PHE A 569 -14.73 15.22 27.83
CA PHE A 569 -14.19 14.25 28.77
C PHE A 569 -13.73 14.97 30.04
N ASP A 570 -14.08 14.42 31.21
CA ASP A 570 -13.68 14.98 32.49
C ASP A 570 -12.28 14.46 32.88
N ASP A 571 -11.36 15.37 33.23
CA ASP A 571 -9.97 15.04 33.62
C ASP A 571 -9.85 14.21 34.92
N THR A 572 -10.96 13.97 35.61
CA THR A 572 -11.03 13.25 36.90
C THR A 572 -10.55 11.79 36.82
N ILE A 573 -10.47 11.20 35.62
CA ILE A 573 -9.93 9.83 35.43
C ILE A 573 -8.39 9.78 35.59
N GLY A 574 -7.70 10.93 35.60
CA GLY A 574 -6.26 11.02 35.90
C GLY A 574 -5.90 11.15 37.39
N VAL A 575 -6.86 11.43 38.28
CA VAL A 575 -6.59 11.76 39.70
C VAL A 575 -7.57 11.07 40.64
N LEU A 576 -7.36 9.77 40.86
CA LEU A 576 -7.97 8.97 41.92
C LEU A 576 -6.85 8.11 42.54
N SER A 577 -6.46 8.24 43.81
CA SER A 577 -7.09 8.94 44.92
C SER A 577 -6.08 9.40 45.97
N GLN A 578 -6.11 10.70 46.30
CA GLN A 578 -5.66 11.22 47.59
C GLN A 578 -6.39 12.53 47.87
N ASP A 579 -7.50 12.46 48.60
CA ASP A 579 -7.71 13.28 49.80
C ASP A 579 -9.07 12.99 50.45
N GLU A 580 -9.04 12.72 51.76
CA GLU A 580 -9.85 13.48 52.74
C GLU A 580 -9.27 13.25 54.14
N SER A 581 -8.35 14.14 54.56
CA SER A 581 -8.08 14.63 55.94
C SER A 581 -6.59 14.89 56.20
N GLY A 582 -6.20 16.16 56.38
CA GLY A 582 -4.80 16.47 56.67
C GLY A 582 -4.40 17.95 56.61
N VAL A 583 -4.80 18.70 57.62
CA VAL A 583 -4.35 20.06 58.01
C VAL A 583 -3.01 20.53 57.39
N VAL A 584 -3.05 21.71 56.75
CA VAL A 584 -1.89 22.42 56.21
C VAL A 584 -0.84 22.71 57.29
N SER A 585 0.41 22.34 57.05
CA SER A 585 1.57 22.88 57.78
C SER A 585 2.81 22.87 56.88
N ALA A 586 3.42 24.04 56.71
CA ALA A 586 4.63 24.20 55.91
C ALA A 586 5.86 23.70 56.69
N ASN A 587 6.71 22.92 56.03
CA ASN A 587 8.14 22.88 56.33
C ASN A 587 8.93 22.30 55.15
N GLU A 588 10.15 22.80 54.97
CA GLU A 588 11.06 22.39 53.90
C GLU A 588 11.77 21.06 54.20
N ASN A 589 12.37 20.48 53.16
CA ASN A 589 13.33 19.35 53.16
C ASN A 589 12.81 17.94 53.45
N LEU A 590 12.53 17.17 52.39
CA LEU A 590 13.05 15.81 52.29
C LEU A 590 13.25 15.35 50.84
N ASN A 591 14.39 14.72 50.55
CA ASN A 591 14.65 14.04 49.28
C ASN A 591 13.78 12.77 49.17
N SER A 592 12.93 12.67 48.15
CA SER A 592 12.21 11.43 47.81
C SER A 592 12.90 10.70 46.65
N VAL A 593 13.21 9.42 46.88
CA VAL A 593 13.94 8.56 45.95
C VAL A 593 13.09 8.23 44.71
N SER A 594 13.72 8.19 43.54
CA SER A 594 13.10 7.90 42.25
C SER A 594 12.36 6.56 42.22
N GLY A 595 11.04 6.62 42.01
CA GLY A 595 10.29 5.58 41.31
C GLY A 595 10.22 5.90 39.80
N PRO A 596 9.94 4.91 38.93
CA PRO A 596 9.78 5.18 37.51
C PRO A 596 8.53 6.02 37.27
N ILE A 597 8.71 7.25 36.77
CA ILE A 597 7.62 8.09 36.32
C ILE A 597 7.04 7.45 35.05
N VAL A 598 5.98 6.67 35.21
CA VAL A 598 5.11 6.33 34.08
C VAL A 598 4.45 7.63 33.66
N LEU A 599 4.89 8.18 32.53
CA LEU A 599 4.39 9.44 32.00
C LEU A 599 2.97 9.21 31.46
N GLN A 600 1.99 9.23 32.37
CA GLN A 600 0.58 8.98 32.07
C GLN A 600 0.08 10.09 31.13
N ARG A 601 -0.04 9.73 29.86
CA ARG A 601 -0.47 10.62 28.77
C ARG A 601 -1.80 11.27 29.14
N ARG A 602 -1.82 12.61 29.19
CA ARG A 602 -3.08 13.37 29.31
C ARG A 602 -3.92 13.08 28.08
N GLY A 603 -5.15 12.64 28.28
CA GLY A 603 -6.11 12.43 27.21
C GLY A 603 -6.61 13.76 26.64
N SER A 604 -7.26 13.67 25.48
CA SER A 604 -7.93 14.83 24.91
C SER A 604 -9.17 15.19 25.73
N VAL A 605 -9.13 16.32 26.44
CA VAL A 605 -10.25 16.90 27.20
C VAL A 605 -11.45 17.18 26.29
N TYR A 606 -11.16 17.67 25.08
CA TYR A 606 -12.12 17.96 24.02
C TYR A 606 -12.03 16.90 22.92
N GLY A 607 -13.18 16.41 22.48
CA GLY A 607 -13.30 15.45 21.38
C GLY A 607 -12.74 15.95 20.05
N ALA A 608 -12.73 17.27 19.83
CA ALA A 608 -12.09 17.91 18.68
C ALA A 608 -10.59 17.59 18.55
N ASN A 609 -9.92 17.26 19.68
CA ASN A 609 -8.49 16.95 19.72
C ASN A 609 -8.25 15.42 19.67
N VAL A 610 -9.26 14.60 19.39
CA VAL A 610 -9.09 13.14 19.21
C VAL A 610 -8.53 12.89 17.81
N PRO A 611 -7.35 12.25 17.66
CA PRO A 611 -6.81 11.92 16.34
C PRO A 611 -7.75 10.92 15.66
N MET A 612 -8.23 11.26 14.47
CA MET A 612 -9.19 10.43 13.74
C MET A 612 -8.99 10.49 12.24
N ILE A 613 -9.33 9.40 11.56
CA ILE A 613 -9.29 9.27 10.11
C ILE A 613 -10.60 8.64 9.61
N THR A 614 -11.26 9.34 8.69
CA THR A 614 -12.59 8.98 8.18
C THR A 614 -12.47 8.53 6.73
N GLU A 615 -12.92 7.32 6.43
CA GLU A 615 -13.13 6.88 5.05
C GLU A 615 -14.30 7.64 4.42
N LEU A 616 -14.09 8.14 3.20
CA LEU A 616 -15.13 8.75 2.36
C LEU A 616 -15.26 8.01 1.03
N VAL A 617 -16.50 7.82 0.58
CA VAL A 617 -16.86 7.28 -0.74
C VAL A 617 -16.96 8.41 -1.76
N ASN A 618 -17.49 9.57 -1.37
CA ASN A 618 -17.65 10.73 -2.23
C ASN A 618 -16.72 11.88 -1.81
N ASP A 619 -15.93 12.40 -2.75
CA ASP A 619 -14.94 13.46 -2.50
C ASP A 619 -15.61 14.76 -2.01
N SER A 620 -16.77 15.13 -2.59
CA SER A 620 -17.50 16.36 -2.23
C SER A 620 -18.03 16.37 -0.79
N ASN A 621 -18.06 15.21 -0.11
CA ASN A 621 -18.51 15.11 1.27
C ASN A 621 -17.45 15.52 2.30
N VAL A 622 -16.19 15.74 1.88
CA VAL A 622 -15.08 16.11 2.77
C VAL A 622 -15.34 17.40 3.56
N GLN A 623 -16.00 18.38 2.95
CA GLN A 623 -16.37 19.68 3.54
C GLN A 623 -17.22 19.56 4.81
N PHE A 624 -17.91 18.43 5.04
CA PHE A 624 -18.76 18.25 6.23
C PHE A 624 -17.99 17.76 7.47
N LEU A 625 -16.69 17.47 7.36
CA LEU A 625 -15.89 16.96 8.47
C LEU A 625 -15.41 18.07 9.40
N ASP A 626 -15.06 19.24 8.88
CA ASP A 626 -14.60 20.42 9.64
C ASP A 626 -15.58 21.59 9.45
N GLN A 627 -15.88 22.32 10.52
CA GLN A 627 -16.85 23.43 10.52
C GLN A 627 -16.20 24.81 10.48
N ASP A 628 -14.88 24.84 10.69
CA ASP A 628 -13.98 26.00 10.65
C ASP A 628 -13.21 26.05 9.32
N ASP A 629 -13.82 25.53 8.25
CA ASP A 629 -13.26 25.46 6.91
C ASP A 629 -14.00 26.45 6.00
N ASP A 630 -13.26 27.25 5.23
CA ASP A 630 -13.78 28.27 4.32
C ASP A 630 -13.82 27.79 2.85
N ASP A 631 -13.53 26.50 2.62
CA ASP A 631 -13.40 25.91 1.28
C ASP A 631 -14.69 25.95 0.45
N ASP A 632 -14.55 26.34 -0.82
CA ASP A 632 -15.63 26.31 -1.82
C ASP A 632 -15.97 24.84 -2.21
N PRO A 633 -17.25 24.49 -2.46
CA PRO A 633 -17.63 23.20 -3.02
C PRO A 633 -16.90 22.77 -4.31
N ASP A 634 -16.38 23.72 -5.10
CA ASP A 634 -15.58 23.45 -6.32
C ASP A 634 -14.09 23.13 -6.02
N THR A 635 -13.65 23.18 -4.75
CA THR A 635 -12.27 22.88 -4.34
C THR A 635 -11.94 21.39 -4.53
N GLU A 636 -10.84 21.10 -5.25
CA GLU A 636 -10.37 19.72 -5.43
C GLU A 636 -9.94 19.09 -4.09
N LEU A 637 -10.33 17.82 -3.85
CA LEU A 637 -10.19 17.11 -2.57
C LEU A 637 -8.84 17.33 -1.87
N TYR A 638 -7.73 17.34 -2.61
CA TYR A 638 -6.41 17.43 -1.98
C TYR A 638 -6.05 18.81 -1.43
N LEU A 639 -6.71 19.87 -1.90
CA LEU A 639 -6.56 21.22 -1.37
C LEU A 639 -7.31 21.38 -0.05
N THR A 640 -8.33 20.54 0.17
CA THR A 640 -9.22 20.67 1.33
C THR A 640 -8.52 20.44 2.64
N GLN A 641 -8.89 21.22 3.66
CA GLN A 641 -8.25 21.15 4.97
C GLN A 641 -8.32 19.75 5.64
N PRO A 642 -9.46 19.01 5.63
CA PRO A 642 -9.53 17.72 6.31
C PRO A 642 -8.61 16.68 5.67
N PHE A 643 -8.38 16.78 4.36
CA PHE A 643 -7.43 15.96 3.63
C PHE A 643 -5.98 16.39 3.89
N ALA A 644 -5.67 17.68 3.79
CA ALA A 644 -4.33 18.22 4.10
C ALA A 644 -3.86 17.90 5.53
N CYS A 645 -4.81 17.82 6.48
CA CYS A 645 -4.58 17.38 7.85
C CYS A 645 -4.55 15.85 8.06
N GLY A 646 -4.89 15.04 7.05
CA GLY A 646 -4.92 13.58 7.16
C GLY A 646 -6.05 13.01 8.00
N THR A 647 -7.15 13.76 8.16
CA THR A 647 -8.35 13.33 8.88
C THR A 647 -9.41 12.70 7.96
N ALA A 648 -9.26 12.89 6.65
CA ALA A 648 -10.08 12.29 5.61
C ALA A 648 -9.24 11.40 4.69
N PHE A 649 -9.82 10.30 4.21
CA PHE A 649 -9.23 9.47 3.16
C PHE A 649 -10.31 8.98 2.20
N ALA A 650 -10.25 9.42 0.95
CA ALA A 650 -11.16 8.97 -0.10
C ALA A 650 -10.53 7.89 -0.99
N VAL A 651 -11.36 7.04 -1.61
CA VAL A 651 -10.88 5.95 -2.49
C VAL A 651 -10.52 6.46 -3.90
N SER A 652 -10.97 7.66 -4.27
CA SER A 652 -10.64 8.38 -5.52
C SER A 652 -9.13 8.53 -5.72
N VAL A 653 -8.38 8.94 -4.69
CA VAL A 653 -6.92 9.20 -4.77
C VAL A 653 -6.11 7.98 -5.24
N LEU A 654 -6.65 6.77 -5.12
CA LEU A 654 -5.99 5.54 -5.59
C LEU A 654 -6.09 5.34 -7.12
N ASP A 655 -6.83 6.16 -7.87
CA ASP A 655 -6.87 6.07 -9.34
C ASP A 655 -5.56 6.50 -9.99
N SER A 656 -4.87 7.51 -9.44
CA SER A 656 -3.57 7.97 -9.91
C SER A 656 -2.51 6.86 -9.93
N LEU A 657 -2.65 5.85 -9.05
CA LEU A 657 -1.79 4.67 -9.00
C LEU A 657 -1.86 3.82 -10.27
N MET A 658 -2.95 3.85 -11.03
CA MET A 658 -3.01 3.16 -12.34
C MET A 658 -1.97 3.73 -13.29
N SER A 659 -1.91 5.05 -13.37
CA SER A 659 -0.95 5.78 -14.21
C SER A 659 0.47 5.61 -13.67
N THR A 660 0.68 5.83 -12.38
CA THR A 660 2.00 5.70 -11.74
C THR A 660 2.58 4.28 -11.86
N THR A 661 1.75 3.23 -11.79
CA THR A 661 2.18 1.84 -11.99
C THR A 661 2.51 1.54 -13.46
N TYR A 662 1.77 2.11 -14.41
CA TYR A 662 2.09 1.98 -15.85
C TYR A 662 3.49 2.53 -16.15
N PHE A 663 3.76 3.79 -15.80
CA PHE A 663 5.07 4.41 -16.05
C PHE A 663 6.19 3.86 -15.17
N ASN A 664 5.88 3.35 -13.96
CA ASN A 664 6.87 2.83 -13.02
C ASN A 664 6.40 1.55 -12.29
N GLN A 665 6.76 0.39 -12.85
CA GLN A 665 6.52 -0.95 -12.28
C GLN A 665 7.05 -1.09 -10.84
N ASN A 666 8.16 -0.44 -10.50
CA ASN A 666 8.76 -0.55 -9.17
C ASN A 666 8.10 0.35 -8.12
N ALA A 667 7.35 1.38 -8.52
CA ALA A 667 6.67 2.30 -7.60
C ALA A 667 5.60 1.58 -6.76
N LEU A 668 4.75 0.77 -7.39
CA LEU A 668 3.72 0.00 -6.67
C LEU A 668 4.35 -0.97 -5.66
N THR A 669 5.43 -1.65 -6.04
CA THR A 669 6.16 -2.58 -5.15
C THR A 669 6.78 -1.85 -3.95
N LEU A 670 7.32 -0.65 -4.14
CA LEU A 670 7.81 0.20 -3.04
C LEU A 670 6.66 0.64 -2.12
N ILE A 671 5.56 1.16 -2.67
CA ILE A 671 4.38 1.61 -1.90
C ILE A 671 3.82 0.45 -1.08
N ARG A 672 3.61 -0.73 -1.70
CA ARG A 672 3.13 -1.94 -1.01
C ARG A 672 4.08 -2.36 0.10
N SER A 673 5.39 -2.35 -0.13
CA SER A 673 6.40 -2.68 0.89
C SER A 673 6.34 -1.76 2.10
N LEU A 674 6.11 -0.46 1.87
CA LEU A 674 6.02 0.56 2.91
C LEU A 674 4.71 0.49 3.71
N ILE A 675 3.56 0.29 3.05
CA ILE A 675 2.25 0.33 3.74
C ILE A 675 1.81 -1.01 4.34
N THR A 676 2.12 -2.14 3.70
CA THR A 676 1.65 -3.47 4.16
C THR A 676 2.44 -3.99 5.37
N GLY A 677 3.55 -3.33 5.72
CA GLY A 677 4.50 -3.87 6.68
C GLY A 677 5.34 -5.03 6.12
N GLY A 678 5.43 -5.15 4.78
CA GLY A 678 6.27 -6.13 4.08
C GLY A 678 5.55 -7.42 3.69
N ALA A 679 4.38 -7.34 3.05
CA ALA A 679 3.78 -8.51 2.40
C ALA A 679 4.66 -8.98 1.22
N THR A 680 5.39 -10.08 1.40
CA THR A 680 6.21 -10.69 0.34
C THR A 680 5.35 -11.52 -0.62
N PRO A 681 5.78 -11.71 -1.89
CA PRO A 681 5.10 -12.62 -2.82
C PRO A 681 4.97 -14.06 -2.28
N GLU A 682 5.96 -14.52 -1.50
CA GLU A 682 5.90 -15.79 -0.77
C GLU A 682 4.70 -15.85 0.20
N LEU A 683 4.48 -14.80 0.99
CA LEU A 683 3.32 -14.71 1.87
C LEU A 683 2.02 -14.68 1.06
N GLU A 684 1.97 -13.98 -0.08
CA GLU A 684 0.77 -13.98 -0.94
C GLU A 684 0.43 -15.39 -1.46
N LEU A 685 1.44 -16.18 -1.85
CA LEU A 685 1.27 -17.57 -2.27
C LEU A 685 0.74 -18.47 -1.14
N ILE A 686 1.30 -18.38 0.07
CA ILE A 686 0.80 -19.12 1.25
C ILE A 686 -0.67 -18.80 1.53
N LEU A 687 -1.09 -17.56 1.28
CA LEU A 687 -2.47 -17.13 1.47
C LEU A 687 -3.39 -17.57 0.32
N ALA A 688 -2.87 -17.65 -0.91
CA ALA A 688 -3.56 -18.22 -2.06
C ALA A 688 -3.84 -19.73 -1.89
N GLU A 689 -2.99 -20.48 -1.17
CA GLU A 689 -3.28 -21.87 -0.76
C GLU A 689 -4.51 -22.01 0.17
N GLY A 690 -5.09 -20.91 0.65
CA GLY A 690 -6.19 -20.92 1.63
C GLY A 690 -5.76 -21.31 3.05
N ALA A 691 -4.45 -21.35 3.31
CA ALA A 691 -3.84 -21.76 4.57
C ALA A 691 -4.13 -20.81 5.75
N GLY A 692 -4.43 -19.55 5.46
CA GLY A 692 -4.37 -18.46 6.43
C GLY A 692 -2.92 -18.15 6.87
N LEU A 693 -2.77 -17.35 7.92
CA LEU A 693 -1.46 -17.02 8.48
C LEU A 693 -0.96 -18.20 9.34
N ARG A 694 -0.03 -19.00 8.80
CA ARG A 694 0.60 -20.12 9.52
C ARG A 694 1.69 -19.60 10.48
N GLY A 695 1.77 -20.17 11.68
CA GLY A 695 2.83 -19.87 12.64
C GLY A 695 4.16 -20.51 12.25
N GLY A 696 5.27 -19.80 12.48
CA GLY A 696 6.63 -20.22 12.18
C GLY A 696 7.49 -20.39 13.44
N TYR A 697 8.46 -21.30 13.38
CA TYR A 697 9.57 -21.31 14.34
C TYR A 697 10.55 -20.21 13.98
N SER A 698 11.06 -19.49 14.98
CA SER A 698 12.01 -18.39 14.76
C SER A 698 13.41 -18.91 14.45
N THR A 699 13.76 -19.00 13.17
CA THR A 699 15.14 -19.22 12.72
C THR A 699 15.92 -17.89 12.70
N SER A 700 17.25 -17.97 12.59
CA SER A 700 18.10 -16.77 12.42
C SER A 700 17.67 -15.96 11.18
N ASP A 701 17.34 -16.63 10.10
CA ASP A 701 16.95 -16.00 8.82
C ASP A 701 15.58 -15.32 8.93
N SER A 702 14.58 -15.99 9.52
CA SER A 702 13.26 -15.39 9.78
C SER A 702 13.33 -14.20 10.76
N LEU A 703 14.30 -14.20 11.69
CA LEU A 703 14.54 -13.05 12.57
C LEU A 703 15.28 -11.90 11.86
N SER A 704 16.13 -12.19 10.86
CA SER A 704 16.79 -11.16 10.04
C SER A 704 15.79 -10.34 9.21
N ASN A 705 14.68 -10.97 8.77
CA ASN A 705 13.57 -10.32 8.05
C ASN A 705 12.86 -9.21 8.86
N ARG A 706 13.16 -9.08 10.16
CA ARG A 706 12.63 -8.02 11.04
C ARG A 706 13.40 -6.70 10.93
N ASP A 707 14.64 -6.71 10.41
CA ASP A 707 15.48 -5.51 10.25
C ASP A 707 15.03 -4.67 9.05
N ARG A 708 13.83 -4.10 9.18
CA ARG A 708 13.17 -3.28 8.18
C ARG A 708 12.72 -1.98 8.82
N CYS A 709 12.86 -0.90 8.08
CA CYS A 709 12.43 0.41 8.54
C CYS A 709 10.92 0.44 8.86
N ARG A 710 10.56 1.27 9.84
CA ARG A 710 9.19 1.55 10.24
C ARG A 710 8.92 3.04 10.14
N VAL A 711 7.72 3.39 9.67
CA VAL A 711 7.25 4.78 9.69
C VAL A 711 7.01 5.19 11.13
N GLY A 712 7.45 6.39 11.50
CA GLY A 712 7.16 7.01 12.78
C GLY A 712 7.11 8.52 12.70
N GLN A 713 6.71 9.13 13.80
CA GLN A 713 6.78 10.57 14.01
C GLN A 713 7.60 10.87 15.26
N ILE A 714 8.44 11.90 15.18
CA ILE A 714 9.21 12.42 16.31
C ILE A 714 8.83 13.89 16.51
N SER A 715 8.49 14.29 17.73
CA SER A 715 8.24 15.69 18.06
C SER A 715 9.56 16.42 18.28
N LEU A 716 9.64 17.68 17.85
CA LEU A 716 10.78 18.57 18.15
C LEU A 716 10.68 19.25 19.53
N TYR A 717 9.68 18.92 20.35
CA TYR A 717 9.52 19.47 21.68
C TYR A 717 10.40 18.78 22.75
N ASP A 718 10.70 17.49 22.56
CA ASP A 718 11.44 16.66 23.52
C ASP A 718 12.33 15.64 22.78
N GLY A 719 13.32 15.10 23.47
CA GLY A 719 14.28 14.14 22.93
C GLY A 719 15.45 14.79 22.19
N PRO A 720 16.32 13.98 21.56
CA PRO A 720 17.62 14.43 21.06
C PRO A 720 17.55 15.39 19.87
N LEU A 721 16.41 15.45 19.17
CA LEU A 721 16.21 16.35 18.03
C LEU A 721 15.64 17.72 18.46
N ALA A 722 15.26 17.91 19.72
CA ALA A 722 14.69 19.16 20.21
C ALA A 722 15.64 20.36 20.07
N GLN A 723 16.96 20.13 20.08
CA GLN A 723 17.97 21.16 19.81
C GLN A 723 17.84 21.84 18.43
N PHE A 724 17.12 21.23 17.48
CA PHE A 724 16.84 21.82 16.16
C PHE A 724 15.48 22.53 16.11
N GLY A 725 14.62 22.37 17.13
CA GLY A 725 13.31 23.04 17.20
C GLY A 725 13.42 24.54 17.48
N GLU A 726 14.46 24.98 18.21
CA GLU A 726 14.72 26.41 18.48
C GLU A 726 15.42 27.08 17.30
N ALA A 727 14.65 27.36 16.23
CA ALA A 727 15.09 28.05 15.00
C ALA A 727 16.19 27.32 14.19
N GLY A 728 16.25 25.99 14.27
CA GLY A 728 17.05 25.17 13.36
C GLY A 728 16.46 25.07 11.96
N LYS A 729 17.27 24.61 11.01
CA LYS A 729 16.87 24.33 9.63
C LYS A 729 16.57 22.85 9.43
N TYR A 730 15.65 22.53 8.52
CA TYR A 730 15.32 21.15 8.17
C TYR A 730 16.53 20.36 7.62
N GLY A 731 17.42 20.99 6.84
CA GLY A 731 18.63 20.33 6.34
C GLY A 731 19.62 19.91 7.43
N ASP A 732 19.81 20.75 8.45
CA ASP A 732 20.69 20.44 9.59
C ASP A 732 20.12 19.28 10.43
N LEU A 733 18.80 19.30 10.67
CA LEU A 733 18.06 18.20 11.29
C LEU A 733 18.19 16.90 10.50
N PHE A 734 17.99 16.93 9.18
CA PHE A 734 18.08 15.75 8.30
C PHE A 734 19.46 15.08 8.40
N VAL A 735 20.54 15.87 8.25
CA VAL A 735 21.92 15.35 8.31
C VAL A 735 22.25 14.80 9.70
N ALA A 736 21.81 15.47 10.77
CA ALA A 736 22.03 15.02 12.14
C ALA A 736 21.27 13.73 12.48
N ALA A 737 20.00 13.63 12.08
CA ALA A 737 19.17 12.44 12.28
C ALA A 737 19.71 11.22 11.53
N LEU A 738 20.12 11.42 10.28
CA LEU A 738 20.65 10.36 9.43
C LEU A 738 22.01 9.84 9.92
N LYS A 739 22.93 10.73 10.32
CA LYS A 739 24.26 10.33 10.84
C LYS A 739 24.22 9.71 12.22
N SER A 740 23.44 10.28 13.13
CA SER A 740 23.48 9.92 14.56
C SER A 740 22.59 8.72 14.88
N TYR A 741 21.46 8.58 14.16
CA TYR A 741 20.40 7.61 14.47
C TYR A 741 20.01 6.71 13.29
N GLY A 742 20.54 6.94 12.08
CA GLY A 742 20.12 6.22 10.88
C GLY A 742 18.68 6.52 10.45
N MET A 743 18.09 7.60 10.94
CA MET A 743 16.70 7.97 10.66
C MET A 743 16.63 8.88 9.42
N LEU A 744 15.84 8.49 8.43
CA LEU A 744 15.60 9.30 7.24
C LEU A 744 14.34 10.15 7.45
N CYS A 745 14.47 11.48 7.43
CA CYS A 745 13.33 12.39 7.54
C CYS A 745 12.68 12.57 6.15
N ILE A 746 11.35 12.39 6.05
CA ILE A 746 10.59 12.54 4.80
C ILE A 746 9.92 13.91 4.70
N GLY A 747 9.45 14.45 5.83
CA GLY A 747 8.67 15.66 5.86
C GLY A 747 8.26 16.07 7.27
N LEU A 748 7.41 17.08 7.37
CA LEU A 748 6.93 17.68 8.62
C LEU A 748 5.40 17.55 8.74
N TYR A 749 4.93 17.63 9.98
CA TYR A 749 3.53 17.66 10.36
C TYR A 749 3.33 18.84 11.33
N ARG A 750 3.02 20.01 10.77
CA ARG A 750 3.08 21.34 11.41
C ARG A 750 1.68 21.79 11.82
N PHE A 751 1.55 22.49 12.96
CA PHE A 751 0.26 23.09 13.34
C PHE A 751 -0.18 24.15 12.31
N ARG A 752 -1.47 24.14 11.93
CA ARG A 752 -2.06 25.16 11.04
C ARG A 752 -1.94 26.57 11.68
N ASP A 753 -2.35 26.66 12.94
CA ASP A 753 -2.39 27.91 13.68
C ASP A 753 -1.15 28.02 14.58
N THR A 754 -0.19 28.87 14.19
CA THR A 754 1.04 29.12 14.95
C THR A 754 0.91 30.26 15.98
N SER A 755 -0.23 30.96 16.00
CA SER A 755 -0.51 32.02 16.97
C SER A 755 -0.83 31.46 18.35
N SER A 756 -0.24 32.02 19.40
CA SER A 756 -0.48 31.64 20.80
C SER A 756 -1.83 32.11 21.38
N SER A 757 -2.87 32.21 20.55
CA SER A 757 -4.22 32.57 20.97
C SER A 757 -4.90 31.41 21.71
N CYS A 758 -5.85 31.73 22.59
CA CYS A 758 -6.61 30.72 23.35
C CYS A 758 -7.54 29.86 22.48
N ASP A 759 -7.82 30.31 21.25
CA ASP A 759 -8.71 29.65 20.29
C ASP A 759 -7.93 28.89 19.19
N ALA A 760 -6.60 28.77 19.30
CA ALA A 760 -5.76 28.14 18.28
C ALA A 760 -6.08 26.64 18.11
N SER A 761 -6.34 26.23 16.87
CA SER A 761 -6.68 24.85 16.54
C SER A 761 -5.49 23.91 16.69
N SER A 762 -5.69 22.75 17.32
CA SER A 762 -4.64 21.72 17.41
C SER A 762 -4.48 20.88 16.14
N LYS A 763 -5.08 21.31 15.02
CA LYS A 763 -4.94 20.66 13.71
C LYS A 763 -3.52 20.85 13.15
N ARG A 764 -2.99 19.79 12.54
CA ARG A 764 -1.70 19.80 11.87
C ARG A 764 -1.87 19.44 10.40
N TYR A 765 -1.07 20.01 9.52
CA TYR A 765 -1.03 19.71 8.09
C TYR A 765 0.33 19.12 7.70
N VAL A 766 0.34 18.40 6.58
CA VAL A 766 1.52 17.69 6.06
C VAL A 766 2.39 18.60 5.19
N ILE A 767 3.70 18.53 5.34
CA ILE A 767 4.67 19.16 4.43
C ILE A 767 5.65 18.09 3.95
N THR A 768 5.53 17.65 2.70
CA THR A 768 6.40 16.64 2.08
C THR A 768 7.71 17.27 1.60
N ASN A 769 8.85 16.64 1.90
CA ASN A 769 10.18 17.02 1.39
C ASN A 769 10.48 18.55 1.40
N PRO A 770 10.42 19.23 2.57
CA PRO A 770 10.69 20.66 2.64
C PRO A 770 12.17 20.98 2.29
N PRO A 771 12.46 22.20 1.79
CA PRO A 771 13.82 22.64 1.47
C PRO A 771 14.81 22.55 2.64
N ASP A 772 16.11 22.51 2.34
CA ASP A 772 17.16 22.41 3.35
C ASP A 772 17.28 23.66 4.23
N ASP A 773 16.85 24.83 3.75
CA ASP A 773 16.81 26.09 4.50
C ASP A 773 15.48 26.37 5.20
N PHE A 774 14.50 25.47 5.09
CA PHE A 774 13.19 25.59 5.73
C PHE A 774 13.30 25.67 7.25
N GLN A 775 12.63 26.66 7.85
CA GLN A 775 12.70 26.94 9.28
C GLN A 775 11.80 25.97 10.07
N LEU A 776 12.34 25.41 11.15
CA LEU A 776 11.61 24.51 12.05
C LEU A 776 10.98 25.26 13.22
N LEU A 777 9.88 24.73 13.74
CA LEU A 777 9.24 25.15 14.98
C LEU A 777 9.39 24.05 16.04
N PRO A 778 9.52 24.39 17.33
CA PRO A 778 9.66 23.37 18.40
C PRO A 778 8.38 22.54 18.58
N THR A 779 7.25 23.02 18.06
CA THR A 779 5.98 22.31 18.05
C THR A 779 5.85 21.33 16.88
N ASP A 780 6.72 21.35 15.87
CA ASP A 780 6.63 20.48 14.70
C ASP A 780 6.81 18.99 15.08
N GLN A 781 6.23 18.12 14.26
CA GLN A 781 6.48 16.69 14.26
C GLN A 781 7.11 16.30 12.93
N VAL A 782 8.07 15.38 12.94
CA VAL A 782 8.86 15.00 11.77
C VAL A 782 8.49 13.57 11.37
N PHE A 783 8.10 13.36 10.12
CA PHE A 783 7.92 12.02 9.56
C PHE A 783 9.29 11.39 9.33
N VAL A 784 9.54 10.23 9.95
CA VAL A 784 10.82 9.53 9.88
C VAL A 784 10.66 8.07 9.52
N LEU A 785 11.62 7.55 8.76
CA LEU A 785 11.84 6.11 8.62
C LEU A 785 12.88 5.69 9.67
N MET A 786 12.38 5.18 10.78
CA MET A 786 13.20 4.64 11.86
C MET A 786 13.68 3.24 11.48
N GLN A 787 14.96 2.96 11.70
CA GLN A 787 15.48 1.59 11.61
C GLN A 787 14.94 0.74 12.76
N PHE A 788 14.90 -0.57 12.57
CA PHE A 788 14.59 -1.49 13.66
C PHE A 788 15.82 -1.57 14.58
N ASP A 789 15.66 -1.21 15.86
CA ASP A 789 16.64 -1.57 16.88
C ASP A 789 16.28 -2.97 17.40
N PRO A 790 17.15 -3.98 17.26
CA PRO A 790 16.93 -5.30 17.87
C PRO A 790 16.77 -5.25 19.39
N GLY A 791 17.26 -4.18 20.02
CA GLY A 791 17.44 -4.07 21.46
C GLY A 791 18.53 -5.02 21.96
N MET A 792 19.00 -4.79 23.18
CA MET A 792 19.62 -5.90 23.91
C MET A 792 18.50 -6.83 24.37
N GLU A 793 18.64 -8.13 24.10
CA GLU A 793 17.70 -9.14 24.57
C GLU A 793 17.41 -8.90 26.06
N TYR A 794 16.13 -8.79 26.41
CA TYR A 794 15.70 -8.81 27.80
C TYR A 794 15.96 -10.21 28.36
N LYS A 795 17.20 -10.44 28.81
CA LYS A 795 17.56 -11.62 29.59
C LYS A 795 16.63 -11.60 30.80
N PRO A 796 15.66 -12.54 30.90
CA PRO A 796 14.80 -12.57 32.06
C PRO A 796 15.73 -12.83 33.23
N ASN A 797 15.77 -11.89 34.18
CA ASN A 797 16.65 -11.97 35.32
C ASN A 797 16.11 -13.05 36.26
N ARG A 798 16.29 -14.32 35.86
CA ARG A 798 16.14 -15.51 36.69
C ARG A 798 17.22 -15.38 37.74
N GLY A 799 16.89 -14.65 38.80
CA GLY A 799 17.79 -14.40 39.91
C GLY A 799 18.35 -15.74 40.36
N GLN A 800 19.68 -15.85 40.31
CA GLN A 800 20.38 -16.89 41.05
C GLN A 800 20.09 -16.62 42.53
N LYS A 801 18.98 -17.18 43.04
CA LYS A 801 18.88 -17.49 44.46
C LYS A 801 20.04 -18.44 44.73
N GLY A 802 21.02 -17.94 45.47
CA GLY A 802 22.10 -18.77 45.98
C GLY A 802 21.49 -19.99 46.69
N LYS A 803 22.07 -21.15 46.44
CA LYS A 803 21.99 -22.23 47.43
C LYS A 803 22.90 -21.79 48.56
N ASP A 804 22.31 -21.16 49.58
CA ASP A 804 22.99 -21.02 50.85
C ASP A 804 22.87 -22.35 51.59
N ASP A 805 24.03 -22.94 51.89
CA ASP A 805 24.12 -24.10 52.78
C ASP A 805 23.70 -23.68 54.20
N ASN A 806 22.73 -24.37 54.82
CA ASN A 806 22.79 -24.84 56.21
C ASN A 806 21.52 -25.60 56.64
N SER A 807 21.75 -26.69 57.41
CA SER A 807 20.79 -27.53 58.15
C SER A 807 19.63 -28.16 57.38
#